data_AF-A0A2G9PBU7-F1
#
_entry.id   AF-A0A2G9PBU7-F1
#
_cell.length_a   1.000
_cell.length_b   1.000
_cell.length_c   1.000
_cell.angle_alpha   90.00
_cell.angle_beta   90.00
_cell.angle_gamma   90.00
#
_symmetry.space_group_name_H-M   'P 1'
#
loop_
_entity.id
_entity.type
_entity.pdbx_description
1 polymer ?
#
loop_
_entity_poly.entity_id
_entity_poly.type
_entity_poly.pdbx_seq_one_letter_code
_entity_poly.pdbx_strand_id
1 'polypeptide(L)'
;MKSNKFYFGIFLLIFLFGSVSASYATSSVQFTQPGIGSSFLGSGTTSEVNFNSEICTSGQDFIIRIVPGGCTPPVVRSDLLEEQNVPVYCKLQALKVNPLITVSSIDSISFGGTYPEGISTVAFVPSYPALGLDRQLSNGAWENIGYAVIFLKRNANESSMPEFLAGGLSATIRYSLRDSFGLENYKFYLPLMTDSEFSELQGQYAFFNHMGYLRADDIQSNSASISIYSGLNSNQNGIEKQKILSRNLDVGEESSSFFLPGFGCLASSSFKLDAVQGQETRAVLKVNSEIFEVTNGEFFYDGKCQVVSDPLREGLRETVQVRCAGDDKSQTFGLAIEPTITLSINSGVEKTYHVGDPLGYSFDEKTIYLGYVGTDPKSKSDTLRNSLIYLVTVPGEPLEKLDQDTLSKVAKYAKNDLRNDKTASDYLKSLFGLLSTSSDRLFNGNTVKRINYGPAEEAFGIRVQIKSFGIGTNLDLKNQTLIGYKNNAVRDYIQIQQNFANEKYPEEDSASLGENALLQLINLSNVLNQKEDLKKYCDEFETKYPNSNLDISPCKGIPQYSNEGVSSQTILMDGDYKEVSLEGIREPSFEDYGIEIMVRKGEKTINSPIKLAKGETVYLDSFFSTSGKTNSNKEFIKLNEIKDEKYANLDFSLQNRSVLSTAGSFLTSPSRTLEKDIPFNVDGTDYTFVITKINLKKVAKVSVHTQFRDFSKIDFNFTVGIEKRSIQLSPEETKSRIEKLNKLLNTLGVISENLGSTIKTFQTTCEITGAVLTAKNLLFNSGIDSIARKTVMNGEKGWNSQCESLRVGTKTYSTKDQCLFDNSDKIEAEVKQVSEEMDRQTKAFETLQSIDGVTTSGGLFGQDKVNQNVLMEKGYADQIKTSLNGLDSTFKNPDGGVETVDMPKILNSITGDNLGKLYSFEDAKQIELYANLASKYPEDSTYKKRLFTLLYGVQKNYDNTLRIVEAAKKDSISEGDISVLEVG
;
A
#
# COMPACT_ATOMS: atom_id res chain seq x y z
N MET A 1 -52.62 66.88 -28.70
CA MET A 1 -52.24 65.48 -29.01
C MET A 1 -50.79 65.41 -29.48
N LYS A 2 -49.82 65.37 -28.55
CA LYS A 2 -48.38 65.16 -28.80
C LYS A 2 -47.66 65.16 -27.44
N SER A 3 -47.94 64.19 -26.57
CA SER A 3 -47.16 64.03 -25.31
C SER A 3 -47.43 62.68 -24.65
N ASN A 4 -47.44 61.58 -25.41
CA ASN A 4 -47.58 60.23 -24.82
C ASN A 4 -46.66 59.17 -25.45
N LYS A 5 -45.69 59.57 -26.28
CA LYS A 5 -44.67 58.64 -26.82
C LYS A 5 -43.34 58.66 -26.07
N PHE A 6 -43.11 59.66 -25.20
CA PHE A 6 -41.86 59.77 -24.44
C PHE A 6 -41.86 58.88 -23.18
N TYR A 7 -42.99 58.80 -22.47
CA TYR A 7 -43.11 57.96 -21.29
C TYR A 7 -43.19 56.45 -21.60
N PHE A 8 -43.72 56.07 -22.76
CA PHE A 8 -43.73 54.66 -23.19
C PHE A 8 -42.33 54.18 -23.61
N GLY A 9 -41.50 55.06 -24.17
CA GLY A 9 -40.11 54.76 -24.50
C GLY A 9 -39.22 54.61 -23.25
N ILE A 10 -39.44 55.43 -22.22
CA ILE A 10 -38.70 55.34 -20.96
C ILE A 10 -39.12 54.11 -20.14
N PHE A 11 -40.41 53.73 -20.14
CA PHE A 11 -40.84 52.50 -19.48
C PHE A 11 -40.34 51.24 -20.19
N LEU A 12 -40.24 51.25 -21.53
CA LEU A 12 -39.68 50.12 -22.28
C LEU A 12 -38.16 49.99 -22.10
N LEU A 13 -37.43 51.11 -21.92
CA LEU A 13 -36.00 51.11 -21.62
C LEU A 13 -35.69 50.71 -20.17
N ILE A 14 -36.53 51.09 -19.20
CA ILE A 14 -36.35 50.66 -17.80
C ILE A 14 -36.73 49.18 -17.62
N PHE A 15 -37.66 48.63 -18.41
CA PHE A 15 -37.95 47.19 -18.40
C PHE A 15 -36.91 46.35 -19.14
N LEU A 16 -36.18 46.94 -20.11
CA LEU A 16 -35.06 46.28 -20.79
C LEU A 16 -33.75 46.28 -19.98
N PHE A 17 -33.62 47.13 -18.96
CA PHE A 17 -32.44 47.19 -18.07
C PHE A 17 -32.72 46.74 -16.62
N GLY A 18 -33.95 46.29 -16.30
CA GLY A 18 -34.36 45.90 -14.95
C GLY A 18 -34.19 44.41 -14.59
N SER A 19 -33.66 43.58 -15.49
CA SER A 19 -33.43 42.15 -15.26
C SER A 19 -32.02 41.73 -15.63
N VAL A 20 -31.03 42.44 -15.10
CA VAL A 20 -29.67 41.90 -14.94
C VAL A 20 -29.44 41.69 -13.45
N SER A 21 -29.94 40.57 -12.93
CA SER A 21 -29.36 39.97 -11.74
C SER A 21 -27.87 39.80 -12.03
N ALA A 22 -27.01 40.41 -11.22
CA ALA A 22 -25.58 40.17 -11.24
C ALA A 22 -25.33 38.67 -11.03
N SER A 23 -25.23 37.94 -12.14
CA SER A 23 -24.61 36.63 -12.17
C SER A 23 -23.13 36.91 -12.03
N TYR A 24 -22.64 36.86 -10.79
CA TYR A 24 -21.23 36.63 -10.56
C TYR A 24 -20.85 35.39 -11.38
N ALA A 25 -20.05 35.58 -12.43
CA ALA A 25 -19.35 34.50 -13.10
C ALA A 25 -18.26 34.00 -12.14
N THR A 26 -18.70 33.34 -11.07
CA THR A 26 -17.91 32.24 -10.52
C THR A 26 -17.87 31.21 -11.62
N SER A 27 -16.68 30.77 -12.02
CA SER A 27 -16.52 29.52 -12.73
C SER A 27 -16.95 28.40 -11.79
N SER A 28 -18.25 28.20 -11.65
CA SER A 28 -18.77 26.92 -11.19
C SER A 28 -18.46 25.95 -12.32
N VAL A 29 -17.45 25.12 -12.09
CA VAL A 29 -17.32 23.88 -12.84
C VAL A 29 -18.60 23.11 -12.52
N GLN A 30 -19.63 23.27 -13.37
CA GLN A 30 -20.72 22.30 -13.39
C GLN A 30 -20.04 20.99 -13.79
N PHE A 31 -19.71 20.19 -12.77
CA PHE A 31 -19.71 18.76 -12.92
C PHE A 31 -21.04 18.41 -13.58
N THR A 32 -21.00 18.15 -14.88
CA THR A 32 -21.88 17.13 -15.42
C THR A 32 -21.40 15.82 -14.78
N GLN A 33 -21.78 15.59 -13.52
CA GLN A 33 -22.27 14.25 -13.25
C GLN A 33 -23.36 14.06 -14.31
N PRO A 34 -23.30 13.01 -15.14
CA PRO A 34 -24.52 12.54 -15.75
C PRO A 34 -25.42 12.21 -14.56
N GLY A 35 -26.31 13.15 -14.22
CA GLY A 35 -27.45 12.82 -13.40
C GLY A 35 -28.12 11.71 -14.17
N ILE A 36 -28.11 10.51 -13.60
CA ILE A 36 -28.90 9.39 -14.08
C ILE A 36 -30.35 9.77 -13.79
N GLY A 37 -30.87 10.70 -14.58
CA GLY A 37 -32.27 11.03 -14.62
C GLY A 37 -33.00 9.77 -15.06
N SER A 38 -34.08 9.47 -14.36
CA SER A 38 -35.00 8.35 -14.52
C SER A 38 -35.62 8.17 -15.94
N SER A 39 -35.13 8.91 -16.95
CA SER A 39 -35.52 8.76 -18.36
C SER A 39 -34.48 8.04 -19.22
N PHE A 40 -33.31 7.64 -18.69
CA PHE A 40 -32.35 6.79 -19.42
C PHE A 40 -32.58 5.28 -19.22
N LEU A 41 -33.36 4.90 -18.22
CA LEU A 41 -33.85 3.52 -18.04
C LEU A 41 -35.27 3.48 -18.56
N GLY A 42 -35.41 3.15 -19.83
CA GLY A 42 -36.70 2.88 -20.45
C GLY A 42 -37.47 1.88 -19.60
N SER A 43 -38.67 2.28 -19.19
CA SER A 43 -39.69 1.40 -18.67
C SER A 43 -39.90 0.23 -19.63
N GLY A 44 -39.68 -0.98 -19.13
CA GLY A 44 -40.13 -2.22 -19.75
C GLY A 44 -39.07 -2.94 -20.58
N THR A 45 -38.88 -4.21 -20.21
CA THR A 45 -38.16 -5.29 -20.92
C THR A 45 -36.65 -5.40 -20.69
N THR A 46 -36.24 -6.66 -20.52
CA THR A 46 -34.91 -7.21 -20.25
C THR A 46 -33.90 -6.95 -21.37
N SER A 47 -33.65 -5.69 -21.68
CA SER A 47 -32.70 -5.29 -22.72
C SER A 47 -31.34 -5.05 -22.09
N GLU A 48 -30.38 -5.90 -22.47
CA GLU A 48 -28.96 -5.76 -22.13
C GLU A 48 -28.50 -4.33 -22.44
N VAL A 49 -27.89 -3.67 -21.45
CA VAL A 49 -27.39 -2.30 -21.61
C VAL A 49 -26.13 -2.37 -22.45
N ASN A 50 -26.28 -2.23 -23.77
CA ASN A 50 -25.17 -2.17 -24.71
C ASN A 50 -24.51 -0.79 -24.62
N PHE A 51 -23.53 -0.65 -23.73
CA PHE A 51 -22.77 0.59 -23.54
C PHE A 51 -21.92 0.88 -24.77
N ASN A 52 -22.19 1.99 -25.46
CA ASN A 52 -21.40 2.41 -26.62
C ASN A 52 -19.99 2.87 -26.18
N SER A 53 -18.96 2.11 -26.56
CA SER A 53 -17.54 2.36 -26.28
C SER A 53 -17.04 3.75 -26.69
N GLU A 54 -17.67 4.40 -27.68
CA GLU A 54 -17.24 5.73 -28.15
C GLU A 54 -17.45 6.84 -27.11
N ILE A 55 -18.46 6.72 -26.25
CA ILE A 55 -18.77 7.69 -25.18
C ILE A 55 -17.65 7.71 -24.12
N CYS A 56 -16.89 6.61 -24.01
CA CYS A 56 -15.84 6.43 -23.00
C CYS A 56 -14.47 7.02 -23.35
N THR A 57 -14.28 7.50 -24.59
CA THR A 57 -13.00 8.05 -25.06
C THR A 57 -12.76 9.52 -24.69
N SER A 58 -13.74 10.17 -24.05
CA SER A 58 -13.74 11.62 -23.75
C SER A 58 -13.54 11.98 -22.26
N GLY A 59 -13.24 11.00 -21.40
CA GLY A 59 -13.02 11.25 -19.96
C GLY A 59 -11.64 11.85 -19.68
N GLN A 60 -11.58 12.90 -18.87
CA GLN A 60 -10.36 13.62 -18.51
C GLN A 60 -9.96 13.33 -17.05
N ASP A 61 -8.87 12.58 -16.85
CA ASP A 61 -8.38 12.20 -15.50
C ASP A 61 -7.40 13.22 -14.90
N PHE A 62 -6.80 14.03 -15.77
CA PHE A 62 -5.83 15.08 -15.43
C PHE A 62 -6.19 16.40 -16.10
N ILE A 63 -5.94 17.50 -15.41
CA ILE A 63 -5.84 18.83 -16.03
C ILE A 63 -4.36 19.14 -16.21
N ILE A 64 -3.93 19.39 -17.45
CA ILE A 64 -2.62 19.98 -17.72
C ILE A 64 -2.78 21.47 -17.95
N ARG A 65 -1.87 22.27 -17.40
CA ARG A 65 -1.68 23.67 -17.80
C ARG A 65 -0.22 24.01 -17.98
N ILE A 66 0.06 24.97 -18.85
CA ILE A 66 1.35 25.65 -18.88
C ILE A 66 1.41 26.57 -17.65
N VAL A 67 2.49 26.47 -16.89
CA VAL A 67 2.70 27.34 -15.73
C VAL A 67 2.79 28.79 -16.21
N PRO A 68 2.05 29.76 -15.63
CA PRO A 68 2.18 31.17 -15.98
C PRO A 68 3.64 31.65 -15.86
N GLY A 69 4.18 32.26 -16.92
CA GLY A 69 5.59 32.64 -16.98
C GLY A 69 6.59 31.47 -17.08
N GLY A 70 6.10 30.25 -17.27
CA GLY A 70 6.90 29.03 -17.35
C GLY A 70 7.42 28.70 -18.75
N CYS A 71 7.21 29.56 -19.74
CA CYS A 71 7.76 29.43 -21.09
C CYS A 71 9.11 30.15 -21.21
N THR A 72 10.12 29.47 -21.75
CA THR A 72 11.45 30.02 -21.99
C THR A 72 11.86 29.82 -23.45
N PRO A 73 12.20 30.90 -24.18
CA PRO A 73 12.10 32.30 -23.77
C PRO A 73 10.62 32.74 -23.61
N PRO A 74 10.32 33.74 -22.76
CA PRO A 74 8.95 34.23 -22.56
C PRO A 74 8.41 34.98 -23.78
N VAL A 75 9.32 35.57 -24.57
CA VAL A 75 9.02 36.27 -25.82
C VAL A 75 10.10 35.89 -26.83
N VAL A 76 9.69 35.61 -28.07
CA VAL A 76 10.60 35.28 -29.16
C VAL A 76 10.84 36.53 -30.00
N ARG A 77 12.09 36.89 -30.22
CA ARG A 77 12.41 38.02 -31.10
C ARG A 77 12.14 37.65 -32.57
N SER A 78 11.56 38.60 -33.28
CA SER A 78 11.24 38.51 -34.71
C SER A 78 12.43 38.14 -35.60
N ASP A 79 13.62 38.68 -35.32
CA ASP A 79 14.83 38.41 -36.12
C ASP A 79 15.25 36.93 -36.10
N LEU A 80 15.11 36.25 -34.97
CA LEU A 80 15.37 34.81 -34.85
C LEU A 80 14.35 33.97 -35.62
N LEU A 81 13.08 34.41 -35.63
CA LEU A 81 11.99 33.72 -36.31
C LEU A 81 11.98 33.97 -37.83
N GLU A 82 12.67 35.00 -38.32
CA GLU A 82 12.90 35.26 -39.75
C GLU A 82 13.87 34.24 -40.36
N GLU A 83 14.90 33.87 -39.61
CA GLU A 83 16.00 33.05 -40.12
C GLU A 83 15.75 31.54 -39.93
N GLN A 84 15.07 31.15 -38.84
CA GLN A 84 14.89 29.74 -38.46
C GLN A 84 13.62 29.45 -37.65
N ASN A 85 13.30 28.17 -37.47
CA ASN A 85 12.29 27.74 -36.51
C ASN A 85 12.84 27.94 -35.09
N VAL A 86 12.00 28.41 -34.16
CA VAL A 86 12.43 28.72 -32.79
C VAL A 86 11.71 27.80 -31.79
N PRO A 87 12.43 27.01 -30.97
CA PRO A 87 11.82 26.22 -29.91
C PRO A 87 11.53 27.10 -28.68
N VAL A 88 10.34 26.93 -28.11
CA VAL A 88 9.92 27.55 -26.85
C VAL A 88 9.57 26.46 -25.85
N TYR A 89 10.27 26.45 -24.71
CA TYR A 89 10.14 25.44 -23.67
C TYR A 89 9.13 25.89 -22.62
N CYS A 90 7.93 25.33 -22.64
CA CYS A 90 6.86 25.66 -21.71
C CYS A 90 6.69 24.61 -20.63
N LYS A 91 6.95 24.97 -19.38
CA LYS A 91 6.79 24.10 -18.21
C LYS A 91 5.33 23.66 -18.04
N LEU A 92 5.10 22.37 -17.88
CA LEU A 92 3.79 21.76 -17.68
C LEU A 92 3.57 21.41 -16.20
N GLN A 93 2.36 21.71 -15.74
CA GLN A 93 1.84 21.28 -14.44
C GLN A 93 0.61 20.41 -14.66
N ALA A 94 0.54 19.28 -13.95
CA ALA A 94 -0.64 18.43 -13.93
C ALA A 94 -1.39 18.56 -12.60
N LEU A 95 -2.71 18.50 -12.66
CA LEU A 95 -3.57 18.31 -11.51
C LEU A 95 -4.42 17.07 -11.76
N LYS A 96 -4.27 16.05 -10.92
CA LYS A 96 -5.15 14.88 -10.93
C LYS A 96 -6.53 15.32 -10.44
N VAL A 97 -7.54 15.23 -11.30
CA VAL A 97 -8.92 15.64 -10.97
C VAL A 97 -9.83 14.48 -10.68
N ASN A 98 -9.45 13.27 -11.08
CA ASN A 98 -10.19 12.07 -10.75
C ASN A 98 -9.74 11.52 -9.37
N PRO A 99 -10.59 11.59 -8.32
CA PRO A 99 -10.24 11.08 -6.99
C PRO A 99 -10.27 9.54 -6.93
N LEU A 100 -10.90 8.87 -7.90
CA LEU A 100 -11.10 7.42 -7.90
C LEU A 100 -9.86 6.63 -8.36
N ILE A 101 -8.82 7.30 -8.85
CA ILE A 101 -7.58 6.65 -9.30
C ILE A 101 -6.39 7.10 -8.45
N THR A 102 -5.52 6.16 -8.10
CA THR A 102 -4.21 6.44 -7.50
C THR A 102 -3.16 6.18 -8.56
N VAL A 103 -2.49 7.24 -9.03
CA VAL A 103 -1.50 7.13 -10.10
C VAL A 103 -0.13 6.92 -9.46
N SER A 104 0.55 5.84 -9.83
CA SER A 104 1.91 5.53 -9.37
C SER A 104 2.92 6.41 -10.09
N SER A 105 2.84 6.51 -11.42
CA SER A 105 3.70 7.35 -12.25
C SER A 105 3.06 7.71 -13.58
N ILE A 106 3.53 8.80 -14.20
CA ILE A 106 3.24 9.10 -15.61
C ILE A 106 4.30 8.38 -16.45
N ASP A 107 3.90 7.62 -17.46
CA ASP A 107 4.81 6.89 -18.32
C ASP A 107 5.29 7.74 -19.50
N SER A 108 4.37 8.50 -20.11
CA SER A 108 4.67 9.39 -21.23
C SER A 108 3.60 10.45 -21.46
N ILE A 109 4.00 11.55 -22.11
CA ILE A 109 3.09 12.57 -22.64
C ILE A 109 3.41 12.73 -24.12
N SER A 110 2.39 12.67 -24.96
CA SER A 110 2.50 12.86 -26.40
C SER A 110 1.54 13.94 -26.87
N PHE A 111 1.94 14.70 -27.90
CA PHE A 111 1.12 15.73 -28.53
C PHE A 111 0.69 15.24 -29.90
N GLY A 112 -0.59 15.37 -30.23
CA GLY A 112 -1.14 14.91 -31.49
C GLY A 112 -2.33 15.77 -31.93
N GLY A 113 -2.65 15.73 -33.23
CA GLY A 113 -3.72 16.54 -33.83
C GLY A 113 -3.21 17.60 -34.80
N THR A 114 -4.12 18.46 -35.27
CA THR A 114 -3.79 19.57 -36.18
C THR A 114 -3.24 20.74 -35.38
N TYR A 115 -1.98 21.12 -35.62
CA TYR A 115 -1.36 22.25 -34.93
C TYR A 115 -1.90 23.60 -35.42
N PRO A 116 -2.00 24.62 -34.53
CA PRO A 116 -2.35 25.98 -34.92
C PRO A 116 -1.39 26.59 -35.94
N GLU A 117 -1.87 27.55 -36.73
CA GLU A 117 -1.07 28.27 -37.71
C GLU A 117 0.13 28.98 -37.03
N GLY A 118 1.32 28.87 -37.64
CA GLY A 118 2.56 29.39 -37.05
C GLY A 118 3.33 28.39 -36.16
N ILE A 119 2.77 27.19 -35.91
CA ILE A 119 3.45 26.11 -35.20
C ILE A 119 3.89 25.02 -36.20
N SER A 120 5.12 24.51 -36.04
CA SER A 120 5.65 23.42 -36.86
C SER A 120 5.45 22.06 -36.20
N THR A 121 5.75 21.93 -34.91
CA THR A 121 5.55 20.72 -34.12
C THR A 121 5.61 21.03 -32.63
N VAL A 122 5.10 20.12 -31.80
CA VAL A 122 5.27 20.16 -30.35
C VAL A 122 5.92 18.85 -29.89
N ALA A 123 6.97 18.95 -29.08
CA ALA A 123 7.63 17.80 -28.46
C ALA A 123 7.48 17.85 -26.95
N PHE A 124 7.58 16.69 -26.30
CA PHE A 124 7.60 16.60 -24.85
C PHE A 124 9.01 16.27 -24.35
N VAL A 125 9.48 17.03 -23.36
CA VAL A 125 10.74 16.77 -22.66
C VAL A 125 10.43 16.51 -21.19
N PRO A 126 10.65 15.29 -20.67
CA PRO A 126 10.39 14.96 -19.27
C PRO A 126 11.33 15.73 -18.33
N SER A 127 10.84 16.13 -17.16
CA SER A 127 11.70 16.64 -16.08
C SER A 127 12.12 15.50 -15.17
N TYR A 128 13.35 15.00 -15.32
CA TYR A 128 13.89 13.99 -14.40
C TYR A 128 14.36 14.64 -13.10
N PRO A 129 14.17 13.99 -11.93
CA PRO A 129 14.87 14.36 -10.71
C PRO A 129 16.39 14.29 -10.94
N ALA A 130 17.15 15.20 -10.32
CA ALA A 130 18.60 15.33 -10.51
C ALA A 130 19.43 14.08 -10.09
N LEU A 131 18.80 13.09 -9.45
CA LEU A 131 19.40 11.82 -9.07
C LEU A 131 18.68 10.72 -9.89
N GLY A 132 19.28 10.31 -11.01
CA GLY A 132 18.69 9.41 -12.01
C GLY A 132 18.50 7.94 -11.58
N LEU A 133 17.97 7.70 -10.37
CA LEU A 133 17.70 6.38 -9.82
C LEU A 133 16.32 5.82 -10.20
N ASP A 134 15.46 6.62 -10.82
CA ASP A 134 14.16 6.15 -11.32
C ASP A 134 13.88 6.81 -12.68
N ARG A 135 13.67 5.99 -13.72
CA ARG A 135 13.27 6.48 -15.06
C ARG A 135 11.77 6.83 -15.11
N GLN A 136 11.09 6.80 -13.98
CA GLN A 136 9.68 7.15 -13.87
C GLN A 136 9.50 8.67 -13.70
N LEU A 137 8.53 9.20 -14.43
CA LEU A 137 8.39 10.62 -14.77
C LEU A 137 7.79 11.45 -13.62
N SER A 138 7.48 10.85 -12.46
CA SER A 138 7.05 11.52 -11.22
C SER A 138 6.74 10.49 -10.11
N ASN A 139 7.42 10.58 -8.97
CA ASN A 139 7.00 9.98 -7.68
C ASN A 139 6.38 11.07 -6.76
N GLY A 140 5.34 11.76 -7.26
CA GLY A 140 4.53 12.69 -6.45
C GLY A 140 4.76 14.19 -6.67
N ALA A 141 5.57 14.59 -7.66
CA ALA A 141 5.79 16.00 -8.00
C ALA A 141 4.89 16.47 -9.16
N TRP A 142 3.58 16.57 -8.91
CA TRP A 142 2.58 17.02 -9.92
C TRP A 142 2.78 18.48 -10.37
N GLU A 143 3.61 19.24 -9.67
CA GLU A 143 3.96 20.63 -9.98
C GLU A 143 4.87 20.81 -11.19
N ASN A 144 5.63 19.77 -11.57
CA ASN A 144 6.46 19.77 -12.76
C ASN A 144 6.50 18.38 -13.38
N ILE A 145 5.71 18.18 -14.43
CA ILE A 145 5.68 16.92 -15.17
C ILE A 145 6.60 16.96 -16.41
N GLY A 146 7.32 18.07 -16.64
CA GLY A 146 8.19 18.26 -17.80
C GLY A 146 7.86 19.53 -18.60
N TYR A 147 8.38 19.60 -19.83
CA TYR A 147 8.25 20.75 -20.72
C TYR A 147 7.60 20.35 -22.05
N ALA A 148 6.62 21.14 -22.51
CA ALA A 148 6.20 21.15 -23.90
C ALA A 148 7.14 22.06 -24.69
N VAL A 149 7.86 21.50 -25.66
CA VAL A 149 8.72 22.25 -26.58
C VAL A 149 7.91 22.58 -27.81
N ILE A 150 7.46 23.83 -27.90
CA ILE A 150 6.65 24.34 -29.00
C ILE A 150 7.59 24.94 -30.05
N PHE A 151 7.65 24.35 -31.24
CA PHE A 151 8.50 24.85 -32.32
C PHE A 151 7.72 25.83 -33.19
N LEU A 152 8.01 27.12 -33.03
CA LEU A 152 7.47 28.17 -33.89
C LEU A 152 8.04 28.03 -35.30
N LYS A 153 7.16 28.13 -36.30
CA LYS A 153 7.51 28.03 -37.72
C LYS A 153 8.15 29.34 -38.19
N ARG A 154 9.28 29.23 -38.89
CA ARG A 154 9.97 30.36 -39.51
C ARG A 154 9.02 31.21 -40.37
N ASN A 155 9.06 32.51 -40.19
CA ASN A 155 8.36 33.47 -41.03
C ASN A 155 9.34 34.53 -41.55
N ALA A 156 9.66 34.53 -42.85
CA ALA A 156 10.64 35.46 -43.41
C ALA A 156 10.16 36.93 -43.51
N ASN A 157 8.88 37.21 -43.22
CA ASN A 157 8.30 38.54 -43.34
C ASN A 157 7.80 39.05 -41.98
N GLU A 158 8.60 39.90 -41.31
CA GLU A 158 8.29 40.52 -40.02
C GLU A 158 6.93 41.25 -40.00
N SER A 159 6.55 41.87 -41.13
CA SER A 159 5.28 42.60 -41.23
C SER A 159 4.05 41.68 -41.14
N SER A 160 4.22 40.41 -41.47
CA SER A 160 3.17 39.37 -41.37
C SER A 160 3.18 38.60 -40.05
N MET A 161 4.14 38.88 -39.15
CA MET A 161 4.20 38.22 -37.84
C MET A 161 3.18 38.81 -36.87
N PRO A 162 2.37 37.98 -36.21
CA PRO A 162 1.48 38.45 -35.14
C PRO A 162 2.30 38.81 -33.90
N GLU A 163 1.74 39.63 -33.01
CA GLU A 163 2.35 39.98 -31.72
C GLU A 163 2.32 38.82 -30.71
N PHE A 164 1.33 37.93 -30.85
CA PHE A 164 1.21 36.71 -30.05
C PHE A 164 0.78 35.54 -30.94
N LEU A 165 1.40 34.38 -30.73
CA LEU A 165 0.93 33.10 -31.24
C LEU A 165 0.21 32.37 -30.11
N ALA A 166 -1.09 32.14 -30.28
CA ALA A 166 -1.91 31.42 -29.33
C ALA A 166 -2.74 30.34 -30.03
N GLY A 167 -3.01 29.25 -29.31
CA GLY A 167 -3.83 28.17 -29.84
C GLY A 167 -4.06 27.05 -28.84
N GLY A 168 -4.96 26.13 -29.18
CA GLY A 168 -5.20 24.91 -28.43
C GLY A 168 -4.22 23.82 -28.81
N LEU A 169 -3.77 23.05 -27.82
CA LEU A 169 -2.98 21.84 -27.97
C LEU A 169 -3.72 20.68 -27.32
N SER A 170 -3.67 19.52 -27.99
CA SER A 170 -4.18 18.27 -27.46
C SER A 170 -3.01 17.37 -27.06
N ALA A 171 -3.03 16.89 -25.83
CA ALA A 171 -2.06 15.94 -25.29
C ALA A 171 -2.71 14.62 -24.90
N THR A 172 -1.99 13.52 -25.11
CA THR A 172 -2.32 12.20 -24.56
C THR A 172 -1.28 11.83 -23.52
N ILE A 173 -1.71 11.70 -22.26
CA ILE A 173 -0.90 11.20 -21.14
C ILE A 173 -1.12 9.69 -21.04
N ARG A 174 -0.05 8.91 -20.89
CA ARG A 174 -0.10 7.52 -20.40
C ARG A 174 0.45 7.45 -18.98
N TYR A 175 -0.19 6.68 -18.10
CA TYR A 175 0.17 6.59 -16.70
C TYR A 175 -0.12 5.21 -16.12
N SER A 176 0.67 4.85 -15.10
CA SER A 176 0.51 3.63 -14.32
C SER A 176 -0.32 3.91 -13.06
N LEU A 177 -1.19 2.96 -12.69
CA LEU A 177 -1.99 3.04 -11.47
C LEU A 177 -1.32 2.25 -10.34
N ARG A 178 -1.55 2.65 -9.08
CA ARG A 178 -1.12 1.93 -7.87
C ARG A 178 -2.31 1.10 -7.34
N ASP A 179 -2.04 -0.12 -6.86
CA ASP A 179 -2.99 -1.16 -6.40
C ASP A 179 -3.77 -0.79 -5.13
N SER A 180 -4.49 0.33 -5.16
CA SER A 180 -5.24 0.86 -4.01
C SER A 180 -6.74 0.57 -4.04
N PHE A 181 -7.25 -0.11 -5.08
CA PHE A 181 -8.69 -0.35 -5.27
C PHE A 181 -9.06 -1.82 -5.52
N GLY A 182 -8.20 -2.76 -5.11
CA GLY A 182 -8.40 -4.20 -5.37
C GLY A 182 -8.30 -4.49 -6.87
N LEU A 183 -7.14 -4.13 -7.43
CA LEU A 183 -6.83 -4.16 -8.87
C LEU A 183 -6.39 -5.54 -9.36
N GLU A 184 -6.30 -6.54 -8.46
CA GLU A 184 -5.87 -7.89 -8.81
C GLU A 184 -7.02 -8.81 -9.24
N ASN A 185 -6.69 -9.83 -10.04
CA ASN A 185 -7.64 -10.76 -10.63
C ASN A 185 -8.32 -11.60 -9.53
N TYR A 186 -9.55 -11.25 -9.18
CA TYR A 186 -10.32 -12.00 -8.18
C TYR A 186 -10.64 -13.40 -8.70
N LYS A 187 -10.40 -14.43 -7.89
CA LYS A 187 -10.83 -15.80 -8.18
C LYS A 187 -11.90 -16.23 -7.18
N PHE A 188 -13.07 -16.56 -7.70
CA PHE A 188 -14.21 -16.99 -6.90
C PHE A 188 -14.56 -18.45 -7.16
N TYR A 189 -14.96 -19.15 -6.11
CA TYR A 189 -15.60 -20.46 -6.19
C TYR A 189 -17.10 -20.28 -5.95
N LEU A 190 -17.89 -20.19 -7.01
CA LEU A 190 -19.32 -19.89 -6.95
C LEU A 190 -20.13 -21.20 -6.84
N PRO A 191 -20.74 -21.51 -5.68
CA PRO A 191 -21.70 -22.60 -5.59
C PRO A 191 -23.08 -22.19 -6.11
N LEU A 192 -23.90 -23.19 -6.45
CA LEU A 192 -25.31 -22.96 -6.73
C LEU A 192 -26.06 -22.68 -5.41
N MET A 193 -26.77 -21.56 -5.35
CA MET A 193 -27.41 -21.06 -4.13
C MET A 193 -28.81 -20.49 -4.38
N THR A 194 -29.68 -20.62 -3.39
CA THR A 194 -30.99 -19.96 -3.35
C THR A 194 -30.84 -18.45 -3.12
N ASP A 195 -31.90 -17.67 -3.41
CA ASP A 195 -31.89 -16.21 -3.21
C ASP A 195 -31.66 -15.82 -1.74
N SER A 196 -32.22 -16.59 -0.80
CA SER A 196 -32.02 -16.36 0.63
C SER A 196 -30.57 -16.61 1.03
N GLU A 197 -29.98 -17.71 0.57
CA GLU A 197 -28.56 -18.02 0.85
C GLU A 197 -27.64 -16.97 0.22
N PHE A 198 -27.95 -16.51 -0.99
CA PHE A 198 -27.20 -15.44 -1.64
C PHE A 198 -27.27 -14.14 -0.87
N SER A 199 -28.44 -13.77 -0.36
CA SER A 199 -28.58 -12.57 0.49
C SER A 199 -27.70 -12.62 1.74
N GLU A 200 -27.55 -13.79 2.36
CA GLU A 200 -26.68 -14.00 3.53
C GLU A 200 -25.18 -13.99 3.18
N LEU A 201 -24.80 -14.67 2.08
CA LEU A 201 -23.39 -14.98 1.77
C LEU A 201 -22.76 -14.10 0.69
N GLN A 202 -23.54 -13.25 0.02
CA GLN A 202 -23.08 -12.37 -1.08
C GLN A 202 -21.82 -11.57 -0.75
N GLY A 203 -21.63 -11.15 0.51
CA GLY A 203 -20.40 -10.43 0.91
C GLY A 203 -19.12 -11.19 0.58
N GLN A 204 -19.17 -12.52 0.53
CA GLN A 204 -18.05 -13.40 0.18
C GLN A 204 -17.73 -13.43 -1.32
N TYR A 205 -18.72 -13.11 -2.15
CA TYR A 205 -18.60 -13.07 -3.62
C TYR A 205 -18.58 -11.62 -4.12
N ALA A 206 -18.21 -10.70 -3.24
CA ALA A 206 -18.07 -9.28 -3.54
C ALA A 206 -16.69 -9.01 -4.16
N PHE A 207 -16.67 -8.12 -5.14
CA PHE A 207 -15.44 -7.60 -5.74
C PHE A 207 -15.52 -6.07 -5.81
N PHE A 208 -14.37 -5.41 -5.94
CA PHE A 208 -14.26 -3.95 -5.90
C PHE A 208 -14.90 -3.32 -4.67
N ASN A 209 -14.52 -3.76 -3.48
CA ASN A 209 -15.01 -3.22 -2.21
C ASN A 209 -16.55 -3.11 -2.16
N HIS A 210 -17.24 -4.23 -2.38
CA HIS A 210 -18.71 -4.33 -2.35
C HIS A 210 -19.48 -3.59 -3.46
N MET A 211 -18.80 -3.13 -4.51
CA MET A 211 -19.44 -2.50 -5.67
C MET A 211 -20.02 -3.51 -6.67
N GLY A 212 -19.47 -4.72 -6.74
CA GLY A 212 -19.97 -5.81 -7.58
C GLY A 212 -20.10 -7.11 -6.80
N TYR A 213 -21.04 -7.97 -7.21
CA TYR A 213 -21.24 -9.31 -6.64
C TYR A 213 -21.42 -10.34 -7.76
N LEU A 214 -20.79 -11.50 -7.61
CA LEU A 214 -20.93 -12.63 -8.52
C LEU A 214 -21.85 -13.72 -7.95
N ARG A 215 -22.63 -14.35 -8.82
CA ARG A 215 -23.49 -15.49 -8.50
C ARG A 215 -23.46 -16.51 -9.64
N ALA A 216 -23.39 -17.80 -9.31
CA ALA A 216 -23.72 -18.86 -10.25
C ALA A 216 -25.23 -19.12 -10.20
N ASP A 217 -25.91 -18.92 -11.33
CA ASP A 217 -27.34 -19.19 -11.49
C ASP A 217 -27.60 -20.64 -11.93
N ASP A 218 -26.63 -21.25 -12.65
CA ASP A 218 -26.65 -22.64 -13.09
C ASP A 218 -25.22 -23.17 -13.23
N ILE A 219 -25.01 -24.46 -12.95
CA ILE A 219 -23.71 -25.12 -13.06
C ILE A 219 -23.92 -26.50 -13.70
N GLN A 220 -23.38 -26.67 -14.91
CA GLN A 220 -23.46 -27.92 -15.67
C GLN A 220 -22.12 -28.66 -15.63
N SER A 221 -21.90 -29.64 -16.51
CA SER A 221 -20.67 -30.43 -16.48
C SER A 221 -19.45 -29.70 -17.04
N ASN A 222 -19.63 -28.81 -18.02
CA ASN A 222 -18.54 -28.05 -18.65
C ASN A 222 -18.90 -26.58 -18.93
N SER A 223 -19.97 -26.09 -18.31
CA SER A 223 -20.45 -24.73 -18.48
C SER A 223 -21.14 -24.24 -17.22
N ALA A 224 -21.23 -22.93 -17.05
CA ALA A 224 -21.94 -22.29 -15.94
C ALA A 224 -22.62 -21.01 -16.39
N SER A 225 -23.79 -20.73 -15.82
CA SER A 225 -24.47 -19.44 -15.94
C SER A 225 -24.05 -18.54 -14.80
N ILE A 226 -23.35 -17.46 -15.11
CA ILE A 226 -22.78 -16.54 -14.12
C ILE A 226 -23.45 -15.18 -14.27
N SER A 227 -23.85 -14.62 -13.13
CA SER A 227 -24.57 -13.36 -13.02
C SER A 227 -23.87 -12.37 -12.13
N ILE A 228 -23.92 -11.11 -12.56
CA ILE A 228 -23.33 -9.98 -11.86
C ILE A 228 -24.42 -9.09 -11.33
N TYR A 229 -24.30 -8.72 -10.05
CA TYR A 229 -25.18 -7.76 -9.39
C TYR A 229 -24.40 -6.51 -9.00
N SER A 230 -25.06 -5.35 -9.11
CA SER A 230 -24.52 -4.07 -8.65
C SER A 230 -24.49 -3.98 -7.13
N GLY A 231 -23.78 -2.97 -6.61
CA GLY A 231 -23.92 -2.46 -5.25
C GLY A 231 -25.36 -2.11 -4.86
N LEU A 232 -25.54 -1.77 -3.57
CA LEU A 232 -26.85 -1.43 -2.98
C LEU A 232 -27.44 -0.19 -3.67
N ASN A 233 -28.56 -0.36 -4.38
CA ASN A 233 -29.35 0.75 -4.92
C ASN A 233 -30.59 0.97 -4.05
N SER A 234 -30.81 2.21 -3.63
CA SER A 234 -31.99 2.59 -2.86
C SER A 234 -33.13 2.95 -3.82
N ASN A 235 -34.19 2.15 -3.85
CA ASN A 235 -35.41 2.41 -4.61
C ASN A 235 -36.57 2.75 -3.66
N GLN A 236 -37.68 3.28 -4.18
CA GLN A 236 -38.85 3.64 -3.36
C GLN A 236 -39.51 2.45 -2.64
N ASN A 237 -39.15 1.21 -2.98
CA ASN A 237 -39.65 -0.03 -2.38
C ASN A 237 -38.63 -0.74 -1.46
N GLY A 238 -37.45 -0.15 -1.23
CA GLY A 238 -36.39 -0.75 -0.41
C GLY A 238 -35.01 -0.70 -1.07
N ILE A 239 -34.01 -1.25 -0.38
CA ILE A 239 -32.64 -1.40 -0.88
C ILE A 239 -32.56 -2.73 -1.64
N GLU A 240 -32.54 -2.70 -2.97
CA GLU A 240 -32.39 -3.91 -3.80
C GLU A 240 -31.21 -3.75 -4.77
N LYS A 241 -30.45 -4.84 -4.94
CA LYS A 241 -29.33 -4.91 -5.88
C LYS A 241 -29.84 -5.25 -7.28
N GLN A 242 -29.34 -4.58 -8.30
CA GLN A 242 -29.76 -4.81 -9.67
C GLN A 242 -28.85 -5.82 -10.36
N LYS A 243 -29.43 -6.85 -11.00
CA LYS A 243 -28.68 -7.76 -11.88
C LYS A 243 -28.24 -6.98 -13.13
N ILE A 244 -26.93 -6.83 -13.30
CA ILE A 244 -26.30 -6.08 -14.40
C ILE A 244 -26.17 -6.96 -15.64
N LEU A 245 -25.64 -8.17 -15.45
CA LEU A 245 -25.23 -9.05 -16.53
C LEU A 245 -25.48 -10.52 -16.15
N SER A 246 -25.76 -11.34 -17.15
CA SER A 246 -25.83 -12.79 -17.04
C SER A 246 -25.23 -13.40 -18.29
N ARG A 247 -24.29 -14.33 -18.16
CA ARG A 247 -23.70 -15.04 -19.31
C ARG A 247 -23.57 -16.52 -18.98
N ASN A 248 -23.87 -17.34 -19.99
CA ASN A 248 -23.51 -18.75 -19.97
C ASN A 248 -22.13 -18.85 -20.61
N LEU A 249 -21.16 -19.41 -19.88
CA LEU A 249 -19.79 -19.60 -20.35
C LEU A 249 -19.45 -21.08 -20.33
N ASP A 250 -18.73 -21.53 -21.36
CA ASP A 250 -18.02 -22.81 -21.34
C ASP A 250 -16.68 -22.68 -20.58
N VAL A 251 -16.15 -23.78 -20.06
CA VAL A 251 -14.85 -23.78 -19.37
C VAL A 251 -13.75 -23.27 -20.30
N GLY A 252 -13.03 -22.25 -19.86
CA GLY A 252 -12.00 -21.54 -20.60
C GLY A 252 -12.50 -20.29 -21.34
N GLU A 253 -13.81 -20.11 -21.46
CA GLU A 253 -14.43 -18.96 -22.14
C GLU A 253 -14.47 -17.72 -21.23
N GLU A 254 -14.25 -16.56 -21.84
CA GLU A 254 -14.29 -15.26 -21.19
C GLU A 254 -15.50 -14.45 -21.66
N SER A 255 -16.15 -13.76 -20.74
CA SER A 255 -17.30 -12.92 -21.02
C SER A 255 -16.91 -11.70 -21.86
N SER A 256 -17.90 -11.12 -22.55
CA SER A 256 -17.80 -9.75 -23.04
C SER A 256 -17.47 -8.78 -21.90
N SER A 257 -16.69 -7.74 -22.17
CA SER A 257 -16.40 -6.69 -21.20
C SER A 257 -17.67 -5.97 -20.75
N PHE A 258 -17.75 -5.64 -19.47
CA PHE A 258 -18.83 -4.90 -18.83
C PHE A 258 -18.27 -3.80 -17.93
N PHE A 259 -19.10 -2.79 -17.63
CA PHE A 259 -18.73 -1.67 -16.76
C PHE A 259 -19.54 -1.74 -15.47
N LEU A 260 -18.85 -1.57 -14.32
CA LEU A 260 -19.53 -1.52 -13.03
C LEU A 260 -20.09 -0.11 -12.77
N PRO A 261 -21.34 0.01 -12.25
CA PRO A 261 -21.86 1.26 -11.76
C PRO A 261 -20.92 1.89 -10.73
N GLY A 262 -20.64 3.20 -10.86
CA GLY A 262 -19.70 3.94 -10.00
C GLY A 262 -18.30 4.14 -10.59
N PHE A 263 -17.82 3.23 -11.44
CA PHE A 263 -16.53 3.40 -12.15
C PHE A 263 -16.65 4.14 -13.48
N GLY A 264 -17.86 4.21 -14.06
CA GLY A 264 -18.05 4.80 -15.38
C GLY A 264 -17.14 4.15 -16.43
N CYS A 265 -16.56 4.97 -17.31
CA CYS A 265 -15.66 4.53 -18.39
C CYS A 265 -14.21 4.28 -17.96
N LEU A 266 -13.91 4.29 -16.66
CA LEU A 266 -12.55 4.18 -16.13
C LEU A 266 -12.02 2.74 -16.12
N ALA A 267 -12.92 1.78 -15.94
CA ALA A 267 -12.59 0.38 -15.76
C ALA A 267 -13.63 -0.50 -16.46
N SER A 268 -13.18 -1.35 -17.37
CA SER A 268 -13.98 -2.43 -17.93
C SER A 268 -13.54 -3.75 -17.30
N SER A 269 -14.49 -4.56 -16.89
CA SER A 269 -14.22 -5.89 -16.33
C SER A 269 -14.73 -6.97 -17.27
N SER A 270 -14.12 -8.13 -17.23
CA SER A 270 -14.59 -9.38 -17.84
C SER A 270 -14.47 -10.47 -16.78
N PHE A 271 -15.20 -11.55 -16.96
CA PHE A 271 -15.03 -12.74 -16.13
C PHE A 271 -14.86 -13.97 -17.02
N LYS A 272 -14.03 -14.90 -16.57
CA LYS A 272 -13.74 -16.14 -17.26
C LYS A 272 -14.12 -17.30 -16.38
N LEU A 273 -14.75 -18.32 -16.96
CA LEU A 273 -14.99 -19.59 -16.30
C LEU A 273 -13.71 -20.42 -16.38
N ASP A 274 -12.94 -20.49 -15.31
CA ASP A 274 -11.68 -21.24 -15.29
C ASP A 274 -11.89 -22.75 -15.23
N ALA A 275 -12.87 -23.18 -14.43
CA ALA A 275 -13.18 -24.60 -14.23
C ALA A 275 -14.58 -24.79 -13.65
N VAL A 276 -15.16 -25.96 -13.87
CA VAL A 276 -16.28 -26.48 -13.06
C VAL A 276 -15.78 -27.72 -12.33
N GLN A 277 -15.76 -27.67 -11.01
CA GLN A 277 -15.16 -28.74 -10.18
C GLN A 277 -15.96 -29.00 -8.92
N GLY A 278 -15.69 -30.13 -8.24
CA GLY A 278 -16.29 -30.44 -6.95
C GLY A 278 -15.91 -29.43 -5.87
N GLN A 279 -16.80 -29.25 -4.89
CA GLN A 279 -16.50 -28.39 -3.75
C GLN A 279 -15.43 -29.06 -2.86
N GLU A 280 -14.18 -28.62 -2.98
CA GLU A 280 -13.05 -29.15 -2.21
C GLU A 280 -12.75 -28.33 -0.96
N THR A 281 -11.94 -28.88 -0.05
CA THR A 281 -11.37 -28.13 1.09
C THR A 281 -10.41 -27.05 0.59
N ARG A 282 -10.63 -25.81 1.02
CA ARG A 282 -9.89 -24.61 0.59
C ARG A 282 -9.30 -23.86 1.78
N ALA A 283 -8.06 -23.39 1.63
CA ALA A 283 -7.49 -22.39 2.53
C ALA A 283 -7.92 -20.99 2.04
N VAL A 284 -8.32 -20.14 2.98
CA VAL A 284 -8.56 -18.71 2.79
C VAL A 284 -7.29 -18.00 3.25
N LEU A 285 -6.46 -17.62 2.28
CA LEU A 285 -5.23 -16.90 2.51
C LEU A 285 -5.43 -15.42 2.23
N LYS A 286 -4.67 -14.56 2.90
CA LYS A 286 -4.66 -13.14 2.62
C LYS A 286 -3.24 -12.67 2.38
N VAL A 287 -3.03 -11.89 1.32
CA VAL A 287 -1.75 -11.22 1.04
C VAL A 287 -2.00 -9.72 1.15
N ASN A 288 -1.43 -9.07 2.17
CA ASN A 288 -1.71 -7.68 2.55
C ASN A 288 -3.20 -7.37 2.77
N SER A 289 -3.95 -6.98 1.73
CA SER A 289 -5.37 -6.64 1.79
C SER A 289 -6.24 -7.57 0.93
N GLU A 290 -5.65 -8.54 0.26
CA GLU A 290 -6.30 -9.36 -0.77
C GLU A 290 -6.52 -10.77 -0.28
N ILE A 291 -7.70 -11.34 -0.55
CA ILE A 291 -8.09 -12.66 -0.08
C ILE A 291 -8.12 -13.66 -1.24
N PHE A 292 -7.50 -14.81 -1.04
CA PHE A 292 -7.40 -15.91 -1.98
C PHE A 292 -8.00 -17.17 -1.37
N GLU A 293 -8.99 -17.78 -2.02
CA GLU A 293 -9.42 -19.15 -1.72
C GLU A 293 -8.64 -20.11 -2.61
N VAL A 294 -7.90 -21.05 -2.01
CA VAL A 294 -6.96 -21.92 -2.76
C VAL A 294 -6.97 -23.35 -2.25
N THR A 295 -6.85 -24.31 -3.17
CA THR A 295 -6.68 -25.75 -2.85
C THR A 295 -5.22 -26.19 -2.95
N ASN A 296 -4.92 -27.42 -2.54
CA ASN A 296 -3.59 -28.01 -2.69
C ASN A 296 -3.13 -28.01 -4.16
N GLY A 297 -1.90 -27.56 -4.39
CA GLY A 297 -1.28 -27.43 -5.71
C GLY A 297 -1.60 -26.13 -6.43
N GLU A 298 -2.57 -25.34 -5.94
CA GLU A 298 -3.02 -24.11 -6.59
C GLU A 298 -2.05 -22.94 -6.36
N PHE A 299 -1.83 -22.18 -7.43
CA PHE A 299 -1.06 -20.94 -7.42
C PHE A 299 -1.95 -19.71 -7.18
N PHE A 300 -1.45 -18.77 -6.39
CA PHE A 300 -2.06 -17.48 -6.09
C PHE A 300 -1.02 -16.37 -6.05
N TYR A 301 -1.49 -15.12 -5.95
CA TYR A 301 -0.66 -13.92 -5.99
C TYR A 301 0.26 -13.91 -7.23
N ASP A 302 -0.34 -13.79 -8.42
CA ASP A 302 0.34 -13.81 -9.72
C ASP A 302 1.28 -14.98 -9.97
N GLY A 303 0.95 -16.14 -9.42
CA GLY A 303 1.76 -17.36 -9.60
C GLY A 303 3.01 -17.42 -8.73
N LYS A 304 3.23 -16.42 -7.85
CA LYS A 304 4.40 -16.35 -6.97
C LYS A 304 4.25 -17.24 -5.75
N CYS A 305 3.02 -17.46 -5.29
CA CYS A 305 2.74 -18.33 -4.16
C CYS A 305 1.93 -19.57 -4.59
N GLN A 306 2.13 -20.67 -3.86
CA GLN A 306 1.49 -21.95 -4.10
C GLN A 306 1.14 -22.62 -2.77
N VAL A 307 -0.05 -23.18 -2.65
CA VAL A 307 -0.37 -24.10 -1.55
C VAL A 307 0.24 -25.47 -1.86
N VAL A 308 1.07 -25.99 -0.96
CA VAL A 308 1.84 -27.23 -1.19
C VAL A 308 1.41 -28.39 -0.29
N SER A 309 0.40 -28.19 0.56
CA SER A 309 -0.24 -29.24 1.36
C SER A 309 -1.75 -29.15 1.29
N ASP A 310 -2.44 -30.24 1.60
CA ASP A 310 -3.89 -30.19 1.83
C ASP A 310 -4.18 -29.28 3.05
N PRO A 311 -5.08 -28.29 2.93
CA PRO A 311 -5.53 -27.52 4.08
C PRO A 311 -6.22 -28.44 5.09
N LEU A 312 -5.83 -28.35 6.36
CA LEU A 312 -6.31 -29.23 7.42
C LEU A 312 -7.04 -28.43 8.50
N ARG A 313 -8.31 -28.76 8.75
CA ARG A 313 -9.14 -28.21 9.82
C ARG A 313 -9.52 -29.28 10.85
N GLU A 314 -9.11 -29.07 12.09
CA GLU A 314 -9.32 -29.95 13.25
C GLU A 314 -10.04 -29.18 14.35
N GLY A 315 -11.34 -28.96 14.15
CA GLY A 315 -12.14 -28.09 15.01
C GLY A 315 -11.85 -26.63 14.71
N LEU A 316 -11.36 -25.89 15.70
CA LEU A 316 -10.91 -24.51 15.52
C LEU A 316 -9.42 -24.42 15.18
N ARG A 317 -8.67 -25.54 15.24
CA ARG A 317 -7.28 -25.59 14.81
C ARG A 317 -7.22 -25.76 13.28
N GLU A 318 -6.48 -24.90 12.60
CA GLU A 318 -6.39 -24.87 11.15
C GLU A 318 -4.93 -24.71 10.70
N THR A 319 -4.50 -25.49 9.70
CA THR A 319 -3.11 -25.47 9.24
C THR A 319 -3.01 -25.64 7.72
N VAL A 320 -2.02 -24.97 7.10
CA VAL A 320 -1.69 -25.11 5.68
C VAL A 320 -0.21 -24.81 5.44
N GLN A 321 0.43 -25.48 4.48
CA GLN A 321 1.77 -25.14 4.02
C GLN A 321 1.73 -24.36 2.71
N VAL A 322 2.46 -23.26 2.69
CA VAL A 322 2.55 -22.35 1.56
C VAL A 322 4.01 -22.27 1.10
N ARG A 323 4.22 -22.25 -0.20
CA ARG A 323 5.48 -21.92 -0.84
C ARG A 323 5.33 -20.61 -1.60
N CYS A 324 6.19 -19.63 -1.34
CA CYS A 324 6.24 -18.39 -2.11
C CYS A 324 7.63 -18.16 -2.69
N ALA A 325 7.69 -17.56 -3.88
CA ALA A 325 8.92 -17.08 -4.51
C ALA A 325 9.17 -15.63 -4.08
N GLY A 326 10.12 -15.42 -3.15
CA GLY A 326 10.61 -14.08 -2.81
C GLY A 326 11.80 -13.66 -3.65
N ASP A 327 12.15 -12.38 -3.60
CA ASP A 327 13.22 -11.79 -4.42
C ASP A 327 14.59 -12.47 -4.20
N ASP A 328 14.87 -12.89 -2.95
CA ASP A 328 16.10 -13.59 -2.60
C ASP A 328 16.04 -15.09 -2.93
N LYS A 329 14.95 -15.75 -2.52
CA LYS A 329 14.75 -17.21 -2.65
C LYS A 329 13.29 -17.60 -2.46
N SER A 330 12.93 -18.75 -3.01
CA SER A 330 11.67 -19.39 -2.66
C SER A 330 11.73 -19.98 -1.25
N GLN A 331 10.66 -19.77 -0.48
CA GLN A 331 10.53 -20.21 0.91
C GLN A 331 9.25 -21.04 1.05
N THR A 332 9.33 -22.13 1.82
CA THR A 332 8.16 -22.92 2.23
C THR A 332 8.00 -22.80 3.74
N PHE A 333 6.80 -22.44 4.18
CA PHE A 333 6.47 -22.20 5.58
C PHE A 333 5.05 -22.68 5.87
N GLY A 334 4.79 -23.04 7.13
CA GLY A 334 3.47 -23.42 7.60
C GLY A 334 2.75 -22.20 8.19
N LEU A 335 1.49 -22.03 7.82
CA LEU A 335 0.58 -21.11 8.47
C LEU A 335 -0.41 -21.91 9.34
N ALA A 336 -0.66 -21.42 10.56
CA ALA A 336 -1.49 -22.10 11.52
C ALA A 336 -2.33 -21.13 12.35
N ILE A 337 -3.61 -21.46 12.51
CA ILE A 337 -4.51 -20.91 13.52
C ILE A 337 -4.66 -21.99 14.60
N GLU A 338 -4.05 -21.78 15.76
CA GLU A 338 -4.08 -22.66 16.93
C GLU A 338 -4.72 -21.90 18.10
N PRO A 339 -6.05 -21.98 18.25
CA PRO A 339 -6.77 -21.21 19.24
C PRO A 339 -6.60 -21.78 20.65
N THR A 340 -6.57 -20.89 21.63
CA THR A 340 -6.48 -21.24 23.05
C THR A 340 -7.86 -21.17 23.71
N ILE A 341 -8.04 -21.87 24.83
CA ILE A 341 -9.30 -21.86 25.59
C ILE A 341 -9.06 -21.68 27.08
N THR A 342 -9.86 -20.82 27.72
CA THR A 342 -9.83 -20.59 29.16
C THR A 342 -10.85 -21.46 29.85
N LEU A 343 -10.34 -22.30 30.76
CA LEU A 343 -11.13 -23.26 31.53
C LEU A 343 -11.05 -22.92 33.03
N SER A 344 -12.18 -23.08 33.71
CA SER A 344 -12.22 -23.17 35.18
C SER A 344 -12.42 -24.63 35.57
N ILE A 345 -11.55 -25.14 36.44
CA ILE A 345 -11.56 -26.54 36.89
C ILE A 345 -11.78 -26.57 38.41
N ASN A 346 -12.74 -27.39 38.88
CA ASN A 346 -13.12 -27.58 40.29
C ASN A 346 -13.42 -26.28 41.05
N SER A 347 -13.98 -25.28 40.36
CA SER A 347 -14.27 -23.94 40.91
C SER A 347 -13.03 -23.12 41.30
N GLY A 348 -11.84 -23.51 40.82
CA GLY A 348 -10.56 -22.82 41.03
C GLY A 348 -10.28 -21.69 40.03
N VAL A 349 -9.03 -21.23 40.02
CA VAL A 349 -8.51 -20.15 39.15
C VAL A 349 -8.68 -20.52 37.67
N GLU A 350 -9.13 -19.55 36.88
CA GLU A 350 -9.25 -19.68 35.42
C GLU A 350 -7.85 -19.77 34.80
N LYS A 351 -7.62 -20.79 33.98
CA LYS A 351 -6.34 -20.98 33.29
C LYS A 351 -6.59 -21.21 31.80
N THR A 352 -5.72 -20.65 30.97
CA THR A 352 -5.74 -20.85 29.51
C THR A 352 -4.92 -22.08 29.13
N TYR A 353 -5.46 -22.88 28.21
CA TYR A 353 -4.89 -24.13 27.74
C TYR A 353 -4.88 -24.18 26.20
N HIS A 354 -3.88 -24.87 25.64
CA HIS A 354 -3.79 -25.24 24.24
C HIS A 354 -4.35 -26.63 24.00
N VAL A 355 -4.80 -26.86 22.76
CA VAL A 355 -5.02 -28.23 22.29
C VAL A 355 -3.70 -29.02 22.42
N GLY A 356 -3.78 -30.11 23.18
CA GLY A 356 -2.66 -30.97 23.53
C GLY A 356 -2.11 -30.76 24.96
N ASP A 357 -2.51 -29.71 25.68
CA ASP A 357 -1.95 -29.42 26.99
C ASP A 357 -2.50 -30.35 28.09
N PRO A 358 -1.68 -30.74 29.07
CA PRO A 358 -2.16 -31.41 30.27
C PRO A 358 -2.94 -30.43 31.15
N LEU A 359 -4.06 -30.89 31.70
CA LEU A 359 -4.86 -30.10 32.64
C LEU A 359 -4.28 -30.10 34.07
N GLY A 360 -3.23 -30.89 34.32
CA GLY A 360 -2.61 -31.02 35.65
C GLY A 360 -3.39 -31.91 36.62
N TYR A 361 -4.35 -32.69 36.11
CA TYR A 361 -5.15 -33.64 36.88
C TYR A 361 -5.03 -35.04 36.30
N SER A 362 -5.17 -36.06 37.15
CA SER A 362 -5.14 -37.46 36.75
C SER A 362 -6.39 -38.19 37.21
N PHE A 363 -6.87 -39.12 36.40
CA PHE A 363 -7.98 -40.01 36.71
C PHE A 363 -7.57 -41.45 36.39
N ASP A 364 -7.65 -42.36 37.36
CA ASP A 364 -7.31 -43.79 37.17
C ASP A 364 -5.88 -44.00 36.61
N GLU A 365 -4.89 -43.32 37.23
CA GLU A 365 -3.47 -43.32 36.80
C GLU A 365 -3.22 -42.79 35.37
N LYS A 366 -4.17 -42.00 34.84
CA LYS A 366 -4.08 -41.36 33.51
C LYS A 366 -4.13 -39.85 33.64
N THR A 367 -3.23 -39.15 32.97
CA THR A 367 -3.23 -37.68 32.92
C THR A 367 -4.33 -37.20 31.99
N ILE A 368 -5.08 -36.17 32.40
CA ILE A 368 -6.14 -35.54 31.61
C ILE A 368 -5.54 -34.43 30.75
N TYR A 369 -5.85 -34.42 29.45
CA TYR A 369 -5.42 -33.43 28.47
C TYR A 369 -6.62 -32.78 27.77
N LEU A 370 -6.40 -31.57 27.26
CA LEU A 370 -7.29 -30.94 26.31
C LEU A 370 -7.03 -31.52 24.90
N GLY A 371 -7.87 -32.41 24.41
CA GLY A 371 -7.63 -33.12 23.15
C GLY A 371 -8.22 -32.45 21.91
N TYR A 372 -9.24 -31.60 22.06
CA TYR A 372 -9.89 -30.89 20.95
C TYR A 372 -10.65 -29.67 21.45
N VAL A 373 -10.64 -28.60 20.64
CA VAL A 373 -11.44 -27.39 20.82
C VAL A 373 -12.19 -27.12 19.52
N GLY A 374 -13.50 -26.93 19.61
CA GLY A 374 -14.36 -26.76 18.44
C GLY A 374 -15.65 -26.01 18.75
N THR A 375 -16.49 -25.90 17.73
CA THR A 375 -17.84 -25.34 17.80
C THR A 375 -18.85 -26.38 17.31
N ASP A 376 -20.11 -26.27 17.75
CA ASP A 376 -21.18 -27.13 17.25
C ASP A 376 -21.35 -26.93 15.73
N PRO A 377 -21.12 -27.96 14.90
CA PRO A 377 -21.19 -27.84 13.44
C PRO A 377 -22.61 -27.55 12.91
N LYS A 378 -23.65 -27.66 13.74
CA LYS A 378 -25.02 -27.24 13.38
C LYS A 378 -25.22 -25.74 13.51
N SER A 379 -24.33 -25.05 14.22
CA SER A 379 -24.40 -23.60 14.34
C SER A 379 -23.71 -22.94 13.14
N LYS A 380 -24.34 -21.93 12.55
CA LYS A 380 -23.77 -21.12 11.46
C LYS A 380 -22.68 -20.14 11.93
N SER A 381 -22.33 -20.12 13.22
CA SER A 381 -21.42 -19.12 13.79
C SER A 381 -20.52 -19.70 14.87
N ASP A 382 -19.22 -19.45 14.73
CA ASP A 382 -18.15 -19.84 15.66
C ASP A 382 -18.14 -18.93 16.91
N THR A 383 -19.25 -18.92 17.65
CA THR A 383 -19.35 -18.15 18.91
C THR A 383 -18.99 -19.00 20.13
N LEU A 384 -18.57 -18.33 21.20
CA LEU A 384 -18.31 -18.96 22.49
C LEU A 384 -19.49 -19.78 23.00
N ARG A 385 -20.73 -19.34 22.75
CA ARG A 385 -21.95 -20.05 23.16
C ARG A 385 -22.11 -21.42 22.50
N ASN A 386 -21.49 -21.59 21.34
CA ASN A 386 -21.51 -22.83 20.57
C ASN A 386 -20.23 -23.65 20.77
N SER A 387 -19.33 -23.20 21.66
CA SER A 387 -18.06 -23.87 21.88
C SER A 387 -18.21 -25.17 22.64
N LEU A 388 -17.30 -26.09 22.35
CA LEU A 388 -17.19 -27.37 23.00
C LEU A 388 -15.73 -27.83 23.00
N ILE A 389 -15.40 -28.70 23.95
CA ILE A 389 -14.09 -29.33 24.06
C ILE A 389 -14.23 -30.83 24.22
N TYR A 390 -13.20 -31.56 23.80
CA TYR A 390 -13.03 -32.97 24.19
C TYR A 390 -11.80 -33.09 25.07
N LEU A 391 -12.02 -33.61 26.28
CA LEU A 391 -10.96 -33.98 27.21
C LEU A 391 -10.60 -35.44 26.99
N VAL A 392 -9.30 -35.74 27.08
CA VAL A 392 -8.75 -37.07 26.82
C VAL A 392 -7.84 -37.53 27.95
N THR A 393 -7.87 -38.82 28.32
CA THR A 393 -7.01 -39.37 29.39
C THR A 393 -5.92 -40.29 28.86
N VAL A 394 -4.66 -39.92 29.07
CA VAL A 394 -3.48 -40.67 28.61
C VAL A 394 -2.84 -41.41 29.78
N PRO A 395 -2.66 -42.74 29.70
CA PRO A 395 -1.88 -43.51 30.68
C PRO A 395 -0.37 -43.33 30.48
N GLY A 396 0.39 -43.43 31.56
CA GLY A 396 1.84 -43.32 31.55
C GLY A 396 2.36 -42.01 32.14
N GLU A 397 3.64 -41.74 31.96
CA GLU A 397 4.26 -40.49 32.41
C GLU A 397 3.59 -39.27 31.75
N PRO A 398 3.29 -38.19 32.49
CA PRO A 398 2.72 -36.99 31.92
C PRO A 398 3.60 -36.42 30.80
N LEU A 399 3.09 -36.47 29.58
CA LEU A 399 3.64 -35.74 28.43
C LEU A 399 3.47 -34.24 28.63
N GLU A 400 4.46 -33.48 28.17
CA GLU A 400 4.39 -32.01 28.11
C GLU A 400 3.26 -31.53 27.18
N LYS A 401 3.09 -32.22 26.03
CA LYS A 401 2.01 -31.98 25.07
C LYS A 401 1.68 -33.26 24.30
N LEU A 402 0.43 -33.42 23.87
CA LEU A 402 0.04 -34.50 22.96
C LEU A 402 0.68 -34.34 21.58
N ASP A 403 1.09 -35.45 20.97
CA ASP A 403 1.62 -35.47 19.62
C ASP A 403 0.53 -35.24 18.55
N GLN A 404 0.95 -34.85 17.36
CA GLN A 404 0.06 -34.50 16.25
C GLN A 404 -0.82 -35.68 15.79
N ASP A 405 -0.30 -36.91 15.80
CA ASP A 405 -1.07 -38.10 15.37
C ASP A 405 -2.20 -38.39 16.37
N THR A 406 -1.91 -38.27 17.67
CA THR A 406 -2.92 -38.35 18.74
C THR A 406 -3.98 -37.26 18.59
N LEU A 407 -3.59 -36.00 18.41
CA LEU A 407 -4.52 -34.88 18.23
C LEU A 407 -5.42 -35.07 16.99
N SER A 408 -4.83 -35.47 15.85
CA SER A 408 -5.58 -35.75 14.62
C SER A 408 -6.59 -36.88 14.80
N LYS A 409 -6.29 -37.90 15.61
CA LYS A 409 -7.25 -38.96 15.93
C LYS A 409 -8.39 -38.45 16.84
N VAL A 410 -8.09 -37.63 17.84
CA VAL A 410 -9.11 -37.03 18.71
C VAL A 410 -10.03 -36.10 17.90
N ALA A 411 -9.47 -35.30 17.00
CA ALA A 411 -10.24 -34.45 16.10
C ALA A 411 -11.18 -35.26 15.19
N LYS A 412 -10.73 -36.40 14.65
CA LYS A 412 -11.57 -37.33 13.90
C LYS A 412 -12.70 -37.91 14.75
N TYR A 413 -12.41 -38.31 15.99
CA TYR A 413 -13.43 -38.76 16.94
C TYR A 413 -14.48 -37.67 17.19
N ALA A 414 -14.03 -36.45 17.49
CA ALA A 414 -14.90 -35.31 17.74
C ALA A 414 -15.79 -35.02 16.53
N LYS A 415 -15.23 -34.97 15.31
CA LYS A 415 -15.99 -34.73 14.08
C LYS A 415 -17.10 -35.75 13.87
N ASN A 416 -16.84 -37.03 14.15
CA ASN A 416 -17.82 -38.10 13.97
C ASN A 416 -18.87 -38.15 15.09
N ASP A 417 -18.50 -37.86 16.33
CA ASP A 417 -19.45 -37.70 17.44
C ASP A 417 -20.42 -36.54 17.18
N LEU A 418 -19.93 -35.41 16.67
CA LEU A 418 -20.75 -34.22 16.36
C LEU A 418 -21.70 -34.43 15.17
N ARG A 419 -21.35 -35.31 14.21
CA ARG A 419 -22.22 -35.69 13.08
C ARG A 419 -23.42 -36.57 13.50
N ASN A 420 -23.53 -36.97 14.77
CA ASN A 420 -24.53 -37.91 15.28
C ASN A 420 -24.54 -39.25 14.53
N ASP A 421 -23.44 -39.64 13.87
CA ASP A 421 -23.31 -40.94 13.23
C ASP A 421 -23.00 -41.99 14.30
N LYS A 422 -24.06 -42.56 14.89
CA LYS A 422 -23.98 -43.59 15.95
C LYS A 422 -23.09 -44.78 15.50
N THR A 423 -23.14 -45.10 14.22
CA THR A 423 -22.37 -46.17 13.57
C THR A 423 -20.88 -45.85 13.35
N ALA A 424 -20.43 -44.60 13.46
CA ALA A 424 -19.02 -44.25 13.43
C ALA A 424 -18.47 -43.98 14.84
N SER A 425 -19.26 -43.29 15.67
CA SER A 425 -18.92 -42.94 17.07
C SER A 425 -18.74 -44.19 17.95
N ASP A 426 -19.63 -45.18 17.87
CA ASP A 426 -19.53 -46.40 18.69
C ASP A 426 -18.36 -47.31 18.27
N TYR A 427 -17.90 -47.21 17.02
CA TYR A 427 -16.79 -48.01 16.50
C TYR A 427 -15.43 -47.35 16.75
N LEU A 428 -15.34 -46.01 16.69
CA LEU A 428 -14.13 -45.30 17.09
C LEU A 428 -13.82 -45.52 18.58
N LYS A 429 -14.84 -45.61 19.46
CA LYS A 429 -14.66 -46.01 20.88
C LYS A 429 -13.96 -47.36 21.06
N SER A 430 -14.01 -48.26 20.07
CA SER A 430 -13.37 -49.58 20.09
C SER A 430 -11.94 -49.58 19.51
N LEU A 431 -11.62 -48.61 18.64
CA LEU A 431 -10.37 -48.54 17.87
C LEU A 431 -9.16 -48.12 18.70
N PHE A 432 -9.43 -47.36 19.77
CA PHE A 432 -8.41 -46.72 20.57
C PHE A 432 -7.93 -47.53 21.79
N GLY A 433 -8.46 -48.74 21.98
CA GLY A 433 -7.97 -49.68 22.97
C GLY A 433 -6.73 -50.47 22.54
N LEU A 434 -6.18 -50.23 21.33
CA LEU A 434 -5.42 -51.26 20.61
C LEU A 434 -4.28 -50.83 19.67
N LEU A 435 -3.80 -49.59 19.73
CA LEU A 435 -2.56 -49.26 19.01
C LEU A 435 -1.35 -49.77 19.84
N SER A 436 -0.10 -49.84 19.34
CA SER A 436 1.04 -50.54 20.00
C SER A 436 2.37 -49.75 20.11
N THR A 437 2.32 -48.43 20.08
CA THR A 437 3.43 -47.59 20.59
C THR A 437 3.15 -47.17 22.05
N SER A 438 4.06 -46.45 22.70
CA SER A 438 3.95 -46.13 24.13
C SER A 438 2.77 -45.21 24.51
N SER A 439 2.03 -44.69 23.53
CA SER A 439 0.83 -43.85 23.65
C SER A 439 -0.49 -44.64 23.72
N ASP A 440 -0.47 -45.97 23.69
CA ASP A 440 -1.58 -46.69 23.05
C ASP A 440 -2.59 -47.39 23.97
N ARG A 441 -2.59 -47.10 25.27
CA ARG A 441 -3.66 -47.49 26.22
C ARG A 441 -4.75 -46.43 26.37
N LEU A 442 -4.76 -45.46 25.46
CA LEU A 442 -5.41 -44.16 25.58
C LEU A 442 -6.94 -44.24 25.56
N PHE A 443 -7.60 -45.12 24.80
CA PHE A 443 -9.07 -45.13 24.81
C PHE A 443 -9.81 -46.48 24.71
N ASN A 444 -9.99 -47.13 25.86
CA ASN A 444 -11.24 -47.85 26.16
C ASN A 444 -12.29 -46.78 26.50
N GLY A 445 -13.54 -46.89 26.02
CA GLY A 445 -14.60 -45.85 25.96
C GLY A 445 -14.94 -44.95 27.19
N ASN A 446 -14.16 -44.99 28.27
CA ASN A 446 -14.21 -44.12 29.46
C ASN A 446 -13.05 -43.09 29.52
N THR A 447 -12.60 -42.58 28.37
CA THR A 447 -11.31 -41.87 28.26
C THR A 447 -11.35 -40.64 27.37
N VAL A 448 -12.44 -40.44 26.60
CA VAL A 448 -12.78 -39.14 25.98
C VAL A 448 -14.07 -38.61 26.59
N LYS A 449 -14.13 -37.33 26.95
CA LYS A 449 -15.36 -36.69 27.44
C LYS A 449 -15.56 -35.35 26.75
N ARG A 450 -16.73 -35.18 26.11
CA ARG A 450 -17.19 -33.90 25.58
C ARG A 450 -17.72 -33.02 26.71
N ILE A 451 -17.35 -31.74 26.69
CA ILE A 451 -17.91 -30.69 27.54
C ILE A 451 -18.39 -29.56 26.63
N ASN A 452 -19.62 -29.10 26.83
CA ASN A 452 -20.16 -27.99 26.06
C ASN A 452 -20.03 -26.69 26.85
N TYR A 453 -20.13 -25.57 26.15
CA TYR A 453 -20.25 -24.27 26.80
C TYR A 453 -21.50 -24.20 27.69
N GLY A 454 -21.35 -23.73 28.92
CA GLY A 454 -22.45 -23.64 29.88
C GLY A 454 -22.00 -23.77 31.35
N PRO A 455 -22.87 -24.28 32.24
CA PRO A 455 -22.50 -24.54 33.62
C PRO A 455 -21.42 -25.64 33.72
N ALA A 456 -20.67 -25.66 34.82
CA ALA A 456 -19.59 -26.63 35.02
C ALA A 456 -20.08 -28.09 34.96
N GLU A 457 -19.53 -28.87 34.03
CA GLU A 457 -19.84 -30.29 33.80
C GLU A 457 -18.77 -31.19 34.42
N GLU A 458 -19.14 -32.40 34.84
CA GLU A 458 -18.19 -33.38 35.38
C GLU A 458 -17.54 -34.22 34.26
N ALA A 459 -16.22 -34.30 34.28
CA ALA A 459 -15.40 -35.12 33.41
C ALA A 459 -14.24 -35.73 34.21
N PHE A 460 -14.08 -37.06 34.22
CA PHE A 460 -12.91 -37.72 34.83
C PHE A 460 -12.62 -37.29 36.28
N GLY A 461 -13.65 -37.15 37.12
CA GLY A 461 -13.50 -36.73 38.51
C GLY A 461 -13.15 -35.25 38.72
N ILE A 462 -13.12 -34.44 37.66
CA ILE A 462 -12.99 -32.98 37.74
C ILE A 462 -14.26 -32.30 37.19
N ARG A 463 -14.60 -31.12 37.71
CA ARG A 463 -15.64 -30.26 37.14
C ARG A 463 -15.01 -29.20 36.25
N VAL A 464 -15.37 -29.17 34.98
CA VAL A 464 -14.78 -28.27 33.99
C VAL A 464 -15.84 -27.32 33.46
N GLN A 465 -15.50 -26.05 33.36
CA GLN A 465 -16.33 -25.02 32.74
C GLN A 465 -15.52 -24.26 31.69
N ILE A 466 -16.07 -24.14 30.49
CA ILE A 466 -15.55 -23.24 29.45
C ILE A 466 -15.93 -21.81 29.82
N LYS A 467 -14.94 -20.92 29.97
CA LYS A 467 -15.15 -19.53 30.37
C LYS A 467 -15.11 -18.59 29.18
N SER A 468 -14.06 -18.71 28.38
CA SER A 468 -13.85 -17.93 27.17
C SER A 468 -12.95 -18.70 26.22
N PHE A 469 -12.93 -18.29 24.97
CA PHE A 469 -11.76 -18.52 24.13
C PHE A 469 -10.63 -17.67 24.72
N GLY A 470 -9.41 -18.21 24.79
CA GLY A 470 -8.30 -17.41 25.29
C GLY A 470 -8.11 -16.24 24.35
N ILE A 471 -7.73 -15.08 24.88
CA ILE A 471 -7.82 -13.79 24.18
C ILE A 471 -6.44 -13.31 23.69
N GLY A 472 -5.41 -14.10 24.03
CA GLY A 472 -4.00 -13.75 23.96
C GLY A 472 -3.64 -13.06 25.26
N THR A 473 -2.44 -13.32 25.75
CA THR A 473 -1.94 -12.59 26.89
C THR A 473 -1.51 -11.20 26.44
N ASN A 474 -1.49 -10.26 27.37
CA ASN A 474 -0.81 -8.99 27.15
C ASN A 474 0.67 -9.25 26.78
N LEU A 475 1.17 -8.57 25.74
CA LEU A 475 2.58 -8.64 25.37
C LEU A 475 3.45 -8.22 26.56
N ASP A 476 4.43 -9.05 26.93
CA ASP A 476 5.40 -8.72 27.97
C ASP A 476 6.33 -7.60 27.49
N LEU A 477 6.08 -6.39 28.00
CA LEU A 477 6.84 -5.19 27.65
C LEU A 477 8.17 -5.20 28.39
N LYS A 478 9.28 -5.43 27.68
CA LYS A 478 10.61 -5.47 28.32
C LYS A 478 11.16 -4.10 28.78
N ASN A 479 10.58 -3.01 28.29
CA ASN A 479 11.03 -1.64 28.59
C ASN A 479 10.33 -1.08 29.84
N GLN A 480 11.06 -0.91 30.94
CA GLN A 480 10.52 -0.44 32.22
C GLN A 480 9.93 0.98 32.16
N THR A 481 10.49 1.87 31.34
CA THR A 481 9.97 3.23 31.14
C THR A 481 8.62 3.19 30.44
N LEU A 482 8.49 2.36 29.40
CA LEU A 482 7.23 2.15 28.69
C LEU A 482 6.15 1.56 29.60
N ILE A 483 6.52 0.58 30.44
CA ILE A 483 5.63 0.02 31.47
C ILE A 483 5.14 1.13 32.42
N GLY A 484 6.05 2.01 32.87
CA GLY A 484 5.71 3.14 33.73
C GLY A 484 4.69 4.09 33.09
N TYR A 485 4.91 4.49 31.84
CA TYR A 485 3.97 5.34 31.10
C TYR A 485 2.62 4.67 30.87
N LYS A 486 2.60 3.38 30.46
CA LYS A 486 1.37 2.60 30.32
C LYS A 486 0.56 2.63 31.61
N ASN A 487 1.20 2.32 32.74
CA ASN A 487 0.52 2.20 34.03
C ASN A 487 -0.05 3.54 34.52
N ASN A 488 0.65 4.65 34.27
CA ASN A 488 0.13 5.98 34.59
C ASN A 488 -1.04 6.36 33.69
N ALA A 489 -0.92 6.18 32.38
CA ALA A 489 -2.01 6.46 31.44
C ALA A 489 -3.26 5.63 31.75
N VAL A 490 -3.10 4.32 32.00
CA VAL A 490 -4.21 3.45 32.40
C VAL A 490 -4.88 3.94 33.68
N ARG A 491 -4.10 4.33 34.69
CA ARG A 491 -4.63 4.88 35.94
C ARG A 491 -5.43 6.15 35.69
N ASP A 492 -4.91 7.08 34.91
CA ASP A 492 -5.53 8.38 34.66
C ASP A 492 -6.84 8.23 33.89
N TYR A 493 -6.87 7.41 32.84
CA TYR A 493 -8.11 7.14 32.10
C TYR A 493 -9.15 6.41 32.95
N ILE A 494 -8.75 5.46 33.81
CA ILE A 494 -9.66 4.83 34.76
C ILE A 494 -10.23 5.86 35.75
N GLN A 495 -9.41 6.80 36.23
CA GLN A 495 -9.89 7.87 37.13
C GLN A 495 -10.90 8.79 36.41
N ILE A 496 -10.66 9.12 35.14
CA ILE A 496 -11.62 9.90 34.34
C ILE A 496 -12.92 9.12 34.17
N GLN A 497 -12.82 7.83 33.83
CA GLN A 497 -13.97 6.95 33.67
C GLN A 497 -14.78 6.83 34.98
N GLN A 498 -14.13 6.80 36.14
CA GLN A 498 -14.80 6.65 37.44
C GLN A 498 -15.44 7.94 37.93
N ASN A 499 -14.76 9.07 37.77
CA ASN A 499 -15.16 10.34 38.39
C ASN A 499 -15.98 11.23 37.46
N PHE A 500 -15.77 11.12 36.15
CA PHE A 500 -16.31 12.04 35.14
C PHE A 500 -17.04 11.31 34.00
N ALA A 501 -17.55 10.11 34.26
CA ALA A 501 -18.08 9.18 33.25
C ALA A 501 -19.12 9.79 32.29
N ASN A 502 -19.95 10.71 32.79
CA ASN A 502 -21.09 11.30 32.07
C ASN A 502 -20.84 12.78 31.69
N GLU A 503 -19.70 13.35 32.08
CA GLU A 503 -19.40 14.75 31.78
C GLU A 503 -19.02 14.92 30.31
N LYS A 504 -19.34 16.06 29.73
CA LYS A 504 -18.98 16.44 28.37
C LYS A 504 -18.09 17.67 28.43
N TYR A 505 -16.93 17.63 27.78
CA TYR A 505 -16.02 18.76 27.78
C TYR A 505 -15.30 18.88 26.42
N PRO A 506 -15.51 19.97 25.67
CA PRO A 506 -16.44 21.08 25.96
C PRO A 506 -17.91 20.62 25.98
N GLU A 507 -18.83 21.40 26.58
CA GLU A 507 -20.26 21.02 26.73
C GLU A 507 -20.94 20.64 25.41
N GLU A 508 -20.43 21.15 24.29
CA GLU A 508 -20.90 20.91 22.93
C GLU A 508 -20.48 19.56 22.35
N ASP A 509 -19.63 18.79 23.04
CA ASP A 509 -19.14 17.52 22.53
C ASP A 509 -20.24 16.43 22.49
N SER A 510 -20.18 15.63 21.44
CA SER A 510 -21.10 14.52 21.20
C SER A 510 -20.85 13.37 22.18
N ALA A 511 -19.59 13.11 22.54
CA ALA A 511 -19.17 12.05 23.44
C ALA A 511 -18.85 12.56 24.85
N SER A 512 -19.10 11.73 25.86
CA SER A 512 -18.70 11.97 27.24
C SER A 512 -17.21 11.71 27.47
N LEU A 513 -16.67 12.28 28.53
CA LEU A 513 -15.31 12.04 29.00
C LEU A 513 -15.10 10.56 29.36
N GLY A 514 -16.13 9.86 29.84
CA GLY A 514 -16.06 8.42 30.09
C GLY A 514 -16.00 7.58 28.81
N GLU A 515 -16.77 7.93 27.77
CA GLU A 515 -16.66 7.32 26.44
C GLU A 515 -15.27 7.52 25.86
N ASN A 516 -14.77 8.77 25.88
CA ASN A 516 -13.43 9.10 25.40
C ASN A 516 -12.32 8.38 26.18
N ALA A 517 -12.43 8.28 27.51
CA ALA A 517 -11.45 7.59 28.34
C ALA A 517 -11.36 6.09 28.05
N LEU A 518 -12.50 5.41 27.87
CA LEU A 518 -12.49 4.00 27.47
C LEU A 518 -11.98 3.81 26.04
N LEU A 519 -12.31 4.71 25.10
CA LEU A 519 -11.74 4.68 23.74
C LEU A 519 -10.21 4.81 23.76
N GLN A 520 -9.66 5.69 24.61
CA GLN A 520 -8.20 5.80 24.76
C GLN A 520 -7.58 4.54 25.37
N LEU A 521 -8.25 3.88 26.31
CA LEU A 521 -7.80 2.60 26.86
C LEU A 521 -7.80 1.48 25.80
N ILE A 522 -8.82 1.43 24.95
CA ILE A 522 -8.89 0.52 23.80
C ILE A 522 -7.71 0.79 22.84
N ASN A 523 -7.51 2.04 22.43
CA ASN A 523 -6.44 2.41 21.51
C ASN A 523 -5.05 2.11 22.09
N LEU A 524 -4.81 2.47 23.34
CA LEU A 524 -3.55 2.21 24.05
C LEU A 524 -3.26 0.71 24.11
N SER A 525 -4.27 -0.09 24.44
CA SER A 525 -4.13 -1.54 24.55
C SER A 525 -3.85 -2.19 23.20
N ASN A 526 -4.52 -1.71 22.14
CA ASN A 526 -4.28 -2.16 20.77
C ASN A 526 -2.84 -1.86 20.30
N VAL A 527 -2.40 -0.61 20.45
CA VAL A 527 -1.06 -0.17 20.04
C VAL A 527 0.06 -0.92 20.77
N LEU A 528 -0.15 -1.23 22.05
CA LEU A 528 0.82 -1.95 22.88
C LEU A 528 0.69 -3.48 22.80
N ASN A 529 -0.16 -4.02 21.91
CA ASN A 529 -0.46 -5.46 21.80
C ASN A 529 -0.85 -6.09 23.15
N GLN A 530 -1.62 -5.35 23.97
CA GLN A 530 -2.16 -5.80 25.24
C GLN A 530 -3.54 -6.43 24.98
N LYS A 531 -3.56 -7.66 24.46
CA LYS A 531 -4.77 -8.30 23.92
C LYS A 531 -5.86 -8.56 24.97
N GLU A 532 -5.47 -8.93 26.19
CA GLU A 532 -6.39 -9.13 27.31
C GLU A 532 -7.03 -7.80 27.75
N ASP A 533 -6.20 -6.77 27.90
CA ASP A 533 -6.66 -5.41 28.26
C ASP A 533 -7.58 -4.84 27.17
N LEU A 534 -7.21 -5.01 25.90
CA LEU A 534 -7.99 -4.55 24.75
C LEU A 534 -9.42 -5.12 24.77
N LYS A 535 -9.55 -6.45 24.93
CA LYS A 535 -10.87 -7.09 25.00
C LYS A 535 -11.67 -6.62 26.20
N LYS A 536 -11.04 -6.54 27.37
CA LYS A 536 -11.68 -6.04 28.59
C LYS A 536 -12.28 -4.65 28.37
N TYR A 537 -11.52 -3.73 27.78
CA TYR A 537 -12.00 -2.36 27.57
C TYR A 537 -13.03 -2.25 26.44
N CYS A 538 -12.95 -3.07 25.39
CA CYS A 538 -14.00 -3.17 24.38
C CYS A 538 -15.32 -3.67 24.98
N ASP A 539 -15.30 -4.72 25.80
CA ASP A 539 -16.50 -5.24 26.47
C ASP A 539 -17.10 -4.22 27.45
N GLU A 540 -16.24 -3.50 28.17
CA GLU A 540 -16.66 -2.44 29.08
C GLU A 540 -17.29 -1.27 28.34
N PHE A 541 -16.74 -0.89 27.17
CA PHE A 541 -17.28 0.16 26.31
C PHE A 541 -18.66 -0.23 25.77
N GLU A 542 -18.80 -1.44 25.20
CA GLU A 542 -20.08 -1.94 24.68
C GLU A 542 -21.15 -2.04 25.78
N THR A 543 -20.77 -2.44 26.99
CA THR A 543 -21.69 -2.59 28.12
C THR A 543 -22.14 -1.23 28.67
N LYS A 544 -21.22 -0.27 28.83
CA LYS A 544 -21.52 1.03 29.44
C LYS A 544 -22.08 2.05 28.45
N TYR A 545 -21.70 1.96 27.17
CA TYR A 545 -22.02 2.94 26.14
C TYR A 545 -22.57 2.29 24.85
N PRO A 546 -23.65 1.48 24.93
CA PRO A 546 -24.16 0.69 23.80
C PRO A 546 -24.69 1.52 22.62
N ASN A 547 -25.00 2.81 22.84
CA ASN A 547 -25.53 3.72 21.82
C ASN A 547 -24.50 4.77 21.37
N SER A 548 -23.21 4.59 21.69
CA SER A 548 -22.17 5.52 21.29
C SER A 548 -21.94 5.49 19.77
N ASN A 549 -21.67 6.66 19.18
CA ASN A 549 -21.32 6.79 17.76
C ASN A 549 -19.80 6.85 17.52
N LEU A 550 -18.98 6.70 18.57
CA LEU A 550 -17.53 6.70 18.45
C LEU A 550 -17.04 5.48 17.65
N ASP A 551 -16.05 5.69 16.78
CA ASP A 551 -15.44 4.58 16.05
C ASP A 551 -14.50 3.77 16.95
N ILE A 552 -14.95 2.59 17.34
CA ILE A 552 -14.18 1.57 18.06
C ILE A 552 -13.60 0.53 17.09
N SER A 553 -13.02 0.98 15.98
CA SER A 553 -12.42 0.09 14.97
C SER A 553 -11.46 -0.98 15.53
N PRO A 554 -10.64 -0.73 16.59
CA PRO A 554 -9.82 -1.78 17.20
C PRO A 554 -10.63 -2.95 17.78
N CYS A 555 -11.88 -2.73 18.20
CA CYS A 555 -12.74 -3.78 18.73
C CYS A 555 -13.32 -4.69 17.64
N LYS A 556 -13.43 -4.19 16.39
CA LYS A 556 -14.03 -4.91 15.24
C LYS A 556 -13.09 -5.98 14.63
N GLY A 557 -11.85 -6.07 15.11
CA GLY A 557 -10.83 -7.02 14.65
C GLY A 557 -10.14 -7.81 15.76
N ILE A 558 -10.67 -7.77 17.00
CA ILE A 558 -10.13 -8.61 18.08
C ILE A 558 -10.35 -10.07 17.66
N PRO A 559 -9.28 -10.88 17.57
CA PRO A 559 -9.43 -12.30 17.31
C PRO A 559 -10.44 -12.87 18.30
N GLN A 560 -11.46 -13.57 17.79
CA GLN A 560 -12.40 -14.31 18.65
C GLN A 560 -11.66 -15.31 19.57
N TYR A 561 -10.41 -15.64 19.22
CA TYR A 561 -9.51 -16.56 19.88
C TYR A 561 -8.07 -16.06 19.78
N SER A 562 -7.27 -16.27 20.81
CA SER A 562 -5.81 -16.14 20.79
C SER A 562 -5.27 -17.16 19.83
N ASN A 563 -4.49 -16.72 18.86
CA ASN A 563 -3.70 -17.62 18.05
C ASN A 563 -2.28 -17.70 18.60
N GLU A 564 -1.82 -18.90 18.95
CA GLU A 564 -0.40 -19.16 19.20
C GLU A 564 0.34 -19.73 17.98
N GLY A 565 -0.41 -20.17 16.97
CA GLY A 565 0.15 -20.57 15.68
C GLY A 565 0.71 -19.38 14.91
N VAL A 566 1.64 -19.65 14.00
CA VAL A 566 2.11 -18.64 13.04
C VAL A 566 1.02 -18.44 11.99
N SER A 567 0.08 -17.52 12.22
CA SER A 567 -0.99 -17.24 11.23
C SER A 567 -0.52 -16.39 10.07
N SER A 568 0.62 -15.70 10.17
CA SER A 568 1.15 -14.88 9.09
C SER A 568 2.66 -14.92 8.99
N GLN A 569 3.15 -14.69 7.78
CA GLN A 569 4.57 -14.64 7.44
C GLN A 569 4.84 -13.48 6.48
N THR A 570 5.85 -12.67 6.80
CA THR A 570 6.28 -11.57 5.92
C THR A 570 7.38 -12.03 4.97
N ILE A 571 7.30 -11.65 3.70
CA ILE A 571 8.23 -12.02 2.63
C ILE A 571 8.49 -10.80 1.75
N LEU A 572 9.75 -10.59 1.32
CA LEU A 572 10.11 -9.57 0.34
C LEU A 572 9.79 -10.09 -1.08
N MET A 573 8.88 -9.40 -1.78
CA MET A 573 8.49 -9.69 -3.16
C MET A 573 8.33 -8.37 -3.92
N ASP A 574 8.93 -8.28 -5.11
CA ASP A 574 8.87 -7.10 -5.98
C ASP A 574 9.44 -5.83 -5.33
N GLY A 575 10.43 -5.96 -4.46
CA GLY A 575 11.03 -4.85 -3.71
C GLY A 575 10.22 -4.37 -2.50
N ASP A 576 9.06 -4.99 -2.21
CA ASP A 576 8.19 -4.65 -1.08
C ASP A 576 7.98 -5.84 -0.13
N TYR A 577 7.82 -5.58 1.17
CA TYR A 577 7.41 -6.61 2.13
C TYR A 577 5.90 -6.89 1.99
N LYS A 578 5.56 -8.13 1.71
CA LYS A 578 4.18 -8.65 1.65
C LYS A 578 3.93 -9.56 2.86
N GLU A 579 2.81 -9.37 3.55
CA GLU A 579 2.37 -10.26 4.63
C GLU A 579 1.39 -11.30 4.06
N VAL A 580 1.73 -12.58 4.18
CA VAL A 580 0.87 -13.71 3.81
C VAL A 580 0.27 -14.28 5.09
N SER A 581 -1.04 -14.17 5.29
CA SER A 581 -1.79 -14.68 6.43
C SER A 581 -2.79 -15.77 6.07
N LEU A 582 -3.09 -16.65 7.03
CA LEU A 582 -4.20 -17.61 6.98
C LEU A 582 -5.39 -17.00 7.71
N GLU A 583 -6.49 -16.77 6.98
CA GLU A 583 -7.75 -16.25 7.52
C GLU A 583 -8.70 -17.36 7.93
N GLY A 584 -8.61 -18.53 7.28
CA GLY A 584 -9.29 -19.74 7.73
C GLY A 584 -9.30 -20.88 6.72
N ILE A 585 -9.96 -22.00 7.04
CA ILE A 585 -10.13 -23.15 6.16
C ILE A 585 -11.61 -23.50 5.99
N ARG A 586 -12.03 -23.61 4.72
CA ARG A 586 -13.38 -23.99 4.32
C ARG A 586 -13.42 -25.45 3.90
N GLU A 587 -14.13 -26.27 4.65
CA GLU A 587 -14.41 -27.67 4.30
C GLU A 587 -15.81 -27.81 3.69
N PRO A 588 -15.99 -28.64 2.65
CA PRO A 588 -17.32 -28.99 2.15
C PRO A 588 -18.08 -29.83 3.19
N SER A 589 -19.40 -29.67 3.25
CA SER A 589 -20.21 -30.58 4.07
C SER A 589 -20.29 -31.97 3.41
N PHE A 590 -20.68 -33.00 4.17
CA PHE A 590 -20.91 -34.33 3.58
C PHE A 590 -21.99 -34.34 2.49
N GLU A 591 -22.98 -33.45 2.58
CA GLU A 591 -24.02 -33.33 1.54
C GLU A 591 -23.52 -32.59 0.29
N ASP A 592 -22.41 -31.85 0.41
CA ASP A 592 -21.77 -31.20 -0.73
C ASP A 592 -20.67 -32.09 -1.35
N TYR A 593 -19.93 -32.85 -0.53
CA TYR A 593 -18.84 -33.72 -0.97
C TYR A 593 -18.69 -34.94 -0.04
N GLY A 594 -19.08 -36.13 -0.52
CA GLY A 594 -18.91 -37.37 0.25
C GLY A 594 -19.50 -38.60 -0.43
N ILE A 595 -19.22 -39.78 0.12
CA ILE A 595 -19.78 -41.05 -0.35
C ILE A 595 -20.41 -41.85 0.78
N GLU A 596 -21.39 -42.68 0.44
CA GLU A 596 -21.86 -43.77 1.28
C GLU A 596 -21.35 -45.10 0.71
N ILE A 597 -20.68 -45.90 1.54
CA ILE A 597 -20.05 -47.16 1.14
C ILE A 597 -20.51 -48.31 2.02
N MET A 598 -21.04 -49.37 1.41
CA MET A 598 -21.27 -50.65 2.07
C MET A 598 -20.00 -51.49 2.01
N VAL A 599 -19.66 -52.13 3.13
CA VAL A 599 -18.48 -53.01 3.23
C VAL A 599 -18.93 -54.39 3.66
N ARG A 600 -18.41 -55.41 2.97
CA ARG A 600 -18.59 -56.82 3.28
C ARG A 600 -17.24 -57.51 3.37
N LYS A 601 -17.07 -58.39 4.36
CA LYS A 601 -15.89 -59.24 4.55
C LYS A 601 -16.33 -60.71 4.60
N GLY A 602 -16.11 -61.46 3.52
CA GLY A 602 -16.64 -62.82 3.38
C GLY A 602 -18.18 -62.84 3.47
N GLU A 603 -18.75 -63.60 4.41
CA GLU A 603 -20.20 -63.65 4.64
C GLU A 603 -20.74 -62.54 5.57
N LYS A 604 -19.85 -61.76 6.20
CA LYS A 604 -20.25 -60.70 7.13
C LYS A 604 -20.40 -59.38 6.38
N THR A 605 -21.53 -58.72 6.58
CA THR A 605 -21.83 -57.40 6.00
C THR A 605 -22.02 -56.39 7.12
N ILE A 606 -21.52 -55.17 6.93
CA ILE A 606 -21.87 -54.06 7.81
C ILE A 606 -23.30 -53.63 7.48
N ASN A 607 -24.19 -53.68 8.49
CA ASN A 607 -25.63 -53.48 8.28
C ASN A 607 -26.03 -52.04 7.90
N SER A 608 -25.10 -51.08 7.95
CA SER A 608 -25.34 -49.68 7.59
C SER A 608 -24.23 -49.16 6.67
N PRO A 609 -24.54 -48.35 5.64
CA PRO A 609 -23.53 -47.67 4.84
C PRO A 609 -22.66 -46.74 5.69
N ILE A 610 -21.36 -46.76 5.44
CA ILE A 610 -20.39 -45.87 6.07
C ILE A 610 -20.35 -44.57 5.28
N LYS A 611 -20.48 -43.43 5.96
CA LYS A 611 -20.33 -42.10 5.35
C LYS A 611 -18.86 -41.69 5.38
N LEU A 612 -18.31 -41.35 4.22
CA LEU A 612 -16.93 -40.85 4.09
C LEU A 612 -16.93 -39.47 3.43
N ALA A 613 -16.40 -38.46 4.11
CA ALA A 613 -16.05 -37.17 3.53
C ALA A 613 -14.61 -37.16 2.97
N LYS A 614 -14.23 -36.10 2.23
CA LYS A 614 -12.88 -36.00 1.64
C LYS A 614 -11.79 -36.15 2.71
N GLY A 615 -10.80 -37.01 2.44
CA GLY A 615 -9.68 -37.27 3.35
C GLY A 615 -10.01 -38.11 4.58
N GLU A 616 -11.28 -38.47 4.79
CA GLU A 616 -11.72 -39.26 5.94
C GLU A 616 -11.23 -40.71 5.81
N THR A 617 -10.61 -41.23 6.88
CA THR A 617 -10.09 -42.60 6.96
C THR A 617 -10.94 -43.41 7.94
N VAL A 618 -11.45 -44.55 7.49
CA VAL A 618 -12.20 -45.49 8.31
C VAL A 618 -11.44 -46.82 8.37
N TYR A 619 -11.10 -47.21 9.59
CA TYR A 619 -10.43 -48.48 9.87
C TYR A 619 -11.46 -49.62 9.92
N LEU A 620 -11.22 -50.69 9.18
CA LEU A 620 -12.17 -51.77 8.94
C LEU A 620 -12.15 -52.87 10.02
N ASP A 621 -11.05 -52.99 10.78
CA ASP A 621 -10.83 -54.06 11.75
C ASP A 621 -11.90 -54.09 12.86
N SER A 622 -12.40 -52.92 13.24
CA SER A 622 -13.43 -52.74 14.26
C SER A 622 -14.79 -53.32 13.85
N PHE A 623 -15.06 -53.48 12.55
CA PHE A 623 -16.36 -53.97 12.06
C PHE A 623 -16.47 -55.48 11.98
N PHE A 624 -15.34 -56.20 11.91
CA PHE A 624 -15.33 -57.64 11.60
C PHE A 624 -14.65 -58.53 12.66
N SER A 625 -14.07 -57.93 13.71
CA SER A 625 -13.45 -58.66 14.83
C SER A 625 -14.48 -59.48 15.62
N THR A 626 -14.23 -60.78 15.79
CA THR A 626 -15.15 -61.73 16.44
C THR A 626 -14.55 -62.47 17.63
N SER A 627 -13.33 -62.11 18.05
CA SER A 627 -12.67 -62.76 19.18
C SER A 627 -11.66 -61.79 19.77
N GLY A 628 -11.67 -61.61 21.09
CA GLY A 628 -10.82 -60.68 21.86
C GLY A 628 -9.31 -60.97 21.83
N LYS A 629 -8.78 -61.41 20.69
CA LYS A 629 -7.36 -61.44 20.32
C LYS A 629 -7.24 -60.77 18.97
N THR A 630 -7.00 -59.46 18.98
CA THR A 630 -6.84 -58.62 17.81
C THR A 630 -5.37 -58.63 17.38
N ASN A 631 -5.09 -59.22 16.21
CA ASN A 631 -3.80 -59.05 15.55
C ASN A 631 -3.65 -57.62 15.04
N SER A 632 -2.42 -57.12 15.11
CA SER A 632 -1.89 -55.76 14.90
C SER A 632 -2.05 -55.14 13.51
N ASN A 633 -2.97 -55.60 12.67
CA ASN A 633 -2.90 -55.31 11.25
C ASN A 633 -3.95 -54.27 10.86
N LYS A 634 -3.49 -53.06 10.52
CA LYS A 634 -4.24 -51.82 10.30
C LYS A 634 -4.98 -51.82 8.96
N GLU A 635 -6.16 -52.45 8.89
CA GLU A 635 -6.99 -52.42 7.68
C GLU A 635 -7.81 -51.12 7.64
N PHE A 636 -7.75 -50.34 6.55
CA PHE A 636 -8.54 -49.11 6.41
C PHE A 636 -8.97 -48.83 4.97
N ILE A 637 -9.98 -47.96 4.85
CA ILE A 637 -10.36 -47.24 3.64
C ILE A 637 -10.28 -45.75 3.87
N LYS A 638 -9.91 -44.97 2.84
CA LYS A 638 -9.94 -43.51 2.87
C LYS A 638 -10.51 -42.98 1.57
N LEU A 639 -11.43 -42.02 1.65
CA LEU A 639 -11.89 -41.30 0.45
C LEU A 639 -10.83 -40.26 0.06
N ASN A 640 -10.21 -40.43 -1.10
CA ASN A 640 -9.25 -39.47 -1.62
C ASN A 640 -9.92 -38.37 -2.44
N GLU A 641 -10.71 -38.79 -3.43
CA GLU A 641 -11.28 -37.89 -4.44
C GLU A 641 -12.58 -38.48 -4.99
N ILE A 642 -13.55 -37.64 -5.33
CA ILE A 642 -14.70 -37.99 -6.14
C ILE A 642 -14.47 -37.40 -7.53
N LYS A 643 -14.36 -38.26 -8.55
CA LYS A 643 -14.07 -37.82 -9.93
C LYS A 643 -15.30 -37.20 -10.58
N ASP A 644 -16.44 -37.84 -10.40
CA ASP A 644 -17.74 -37.38 -10.87
C ASP A 644 -18.86 -38.05 -10.06
N GLU A 645 -20.11 -37.87 -10.48
CA GLU A 645 -21.30 -38.43 -9.82
C GLU A 645 -21.39 -39.97 -9.88
N LYS A 646 -20.48 -40.63 -10.61
CA LYS A 646 -20.43 -42.08 -10.80
C LYS A 646 -19.18 -42.73 -10.19
N TYR A 647 -18.06 -42.02 -10.11
CA TYR A 647 -16.78 -42.60 -9.72
C TYR A 647 -16.13 -41.90 -8.52
N ALA A 648 -15.61 -42.68 -7.57
CA ALA A 648 -14.80 -42.18 -6.46
C ALA A 648 -13.49 -42.96 -6.32
N ASN A 649 -12.42 -42.26 -5.97
CA ASN A 649 -11.10 -42.82 -5.68
C ASN A 649 -10.96 -43.05 -4.18
N LEU A 650 -10.68 -44.30 -3.80
CA LEU A 650 -10.43 -44.70 -2.42
C LEU A 650 -9.02 -45.26 -2.29
N ASP A 651 -8.37 -44.90 -1.19
CA ASP A 651 -7.19 -45.60 -0.68
C ASP A 651 -7.61 -46.77 0.19
N PHE A 652 -6.89 -47.87 0.02
CA PHE A 652 -7.08 -49.09 0.78
C PHE A 652 -5.77 -49.43 1.48
N SER A 653 -5.87 -49.97 2.68
CA SER A 653 -4.81 -50.74 3.32
C SER A 653 -5.50 -52.00 3.81
N LEU A 654 -5.29 -53.14 3.15
CA LEU A 654 -5.98 -54.40 3.48
C LEU A 654 -4.96 -55.53 3.55
N GLN A 655 -5.23 -56.52 4.38
CA GLN A 655 -4.39 -57.71 4.51
C GLN A 655 -4.66 -58.70 3.39
N ASN A 656 -3.59 -59.14 2.73
CA ASN A 656 -3.66 -60.15 1.69
C ASN A 656 -3.80 -61.58 2.28
N ARG A 657 -4.57 -62.43 1.60
CA ARG A 657 -4.90 -63.82 1.97
C ARG A 657 -3.90 -64.88 1.44
N SER A 658 -2.74 -64.51 0.89
CA SER A 658 -1.83 -65.52 0.33
C SER A 658 -1.39 -66.57 1.37
N VAL A 659 -1.94 -67.77 1.21
CA VAL A 659 -1.57 -69.00 1.90
C VAL A 659 -0.11 -69.32 1.53
N LEU A 660 0.73 -69.64 2.53
CA LEU A 660 2.14 -70.09 2.43
C LEU A 660 3.26 -69.04 2.34
N SER A 661 3.31 -68.05 3.23
CA SER A 661 4.65 -67.56 3.64
C SER A 661 4.71 -67.24 5.13
N THR A 662 5.70 -67.83 5.78
CA THR A 662 6.08 -67.66 7.19
C THR A 662 6.81 -66.33 7.44
N ALA A 663 6.73 -65.37 6.52
CA ALA A 663 7.30 -64.02 6.61
C ALA A 663 6.20 -63.00 6.29
N GLY A 664 5.95 -62.08 7.23
CA GLY A 664 4.71 -61.32 7.36
C GLY A 664 4.36 -60.34 6.23
N SER A 665 3.05 -60.31 5.93
CA SER A 665 2.21 -59.18 5.54
C SER A 665 2.64 -58.30 4.34
N PHE A 666 2.05 -58.56 3.17
CA PHE A 666 1.83 -57.52 2.16
C PHE A 666 0.51 -56.79 2.45
N LEU A 667 0.57 -55.52 2.83
CA LEU A 667 -0.57 -54.61 2.82
C LEU A 667 -0.79 -54.13 1.38
N THR A 668 -1.99 -54.29 0.83
CA THR A 668 -2.31 -53.67 -0.45
C THR A 668 -2.59 -52.19 -0.20
N SER A 669 -1.65 -51.31 -0.54
CA SER A 669 -1.83 -49.84 -0.51
C SER A 669 -2.36 -49.17 -1.79
N PRO A 670 -2.85 -49.86 -2.85
CA PRO A 670 -3.06 -49.12 -4.08
C PRO A 670 -4.43 -48.42 -4.07
N SER A 671 -4.43 -47.13 -4.35
CA SER A 671 -5.65 -46.37 -4.63
C SER A 671 -6.43 -47.02 -5.77
N ARG A 672 -7.76 -47.08 -5.65
CA ARG A 672 -8.66 -47.64 -6.68
C ARG A 672 -9.82 -46.70 -6.94
N THR A 673 -10.21 -46.60 -8.21
CA THR A 673 -11.45 -45.92 -8.61
C THR A 673 -12.58 -46.94 -8.57
N LEU A 674 -13.61 -46.66 -7.77
CA LEU A 674 -14.83 -47.46 -7.64
C LEU A 674 -15.98 -46.75 -8.35
N GLU A 675 -16.86 -47.53 -8.96
CA GLU A 675 -18.09 -47.06 -9.60
C GLU A 675 -19.29 -47.24 -8.67
N LYS A 676 -20.19 -46.25 -8.66
CA LYS A 676 -21.43 -46.26 -7.88
C LYS A 676 -22.30 -47.45 -8.26
N ASP A 677 -22.89 -48.09 -7.26
CA ASP A 677 -23.76 -49.27 -7.35
C ASP A 677 -23.11 -50.54 -7.92
N ILE A 678 -21.79 -50.52 -8.19
CA ILE A 678 -21.04 -51.69 -8.67
C ILE A 678 -20.18 -52.28 -7.52
N PRO A 679 -20.35 -53.57 -7.19
CA PRO A 679 -19.49 -54.24 -6.22
C PRO A 679 -18.04 -54.33 -6.68
N PHE A 680 -17.13 -53.76 -5.89
CA PHE A 680 -15.69 -53.85 -6.09
C PHE A 680 -15.09 -54.86 -5.11
N ASN A 681 -14.52 -55.94 -5.64
CA ASN A 681 -13.77 -56.93 -4.86
C ASN A 681 -12.29 -56.58 -4.91
N VAL A 682 -11.60 -56.54 -3.77
CA VAL A 682 -10.17 -56.26 -3.74
C VAL A 682 -9.39 -57.57 -3.90
N ASP A 683 -8.63 -57.67 -4.98
CA ASP A 683 -7.82 -58.84 -5.30
C ASP A 683 -6.93 -59.27 -4.13
N GLY A 684 -6.96 -60.56 -3.81
CA GLY A 684 -6.21 -61.13 -2.70
C GLY A 684 -6.81 -60.89 -1.31
N THR A 685 -8.01 -60.32 -1.21
CA THR A 685 -8.73 -60.12 0.08
C THR A 685 -10.13 -60.74 0.03
N ASP A 686 -10.82 -60.79 1.16
CA ASP A 686 -12.24 -61.17 1.26
C ASP A 686 -13.19 -59.97 1.32
N TYR A 687 -12.68 -58.78 1.02
CA TYR A 687 -13.45 -57.53 1.06
C TYR A 687 -14.17 -57.26 -0.26
N THR A 688 -15.44 -56.88 -0.12
CA THR A 688 -16.26 -56.28 -1.17
C THR A 688 -16.74 -54.91 -0.70
N PHE A 689 -16.60 -53.91 -1.56
CA PHE A 689 -17.04 -52.54 -1.34
C PHE A 689 -18.10 -52.16 -2.37
N VAL A 690 -19.18 -51.49 -1.95
CA VAL A 690 -20.20 -50.96 -2.86
C VAL A 690 -20.47 -49.51 -2.49
N ILE A 691 -20.19 -48.56 -3.38
CA ILE A 691 -20.59 -47.18 -3.18
C ILE A 691 -22.09 -47.07 -3.49
N THR A 692 -22.92 -46.76 -2.50
CA THR A 692 -24.37 -46.65 -2.67
C THR A 692 -24.82 -45.23 -3.00
N LYS A 693 -24.04 -44.23 -2.56
CA LYS A 693 -24.36 -42.81 -2.78
C LYS A 693 -23.08 -42.02 -3.01
N ILE A 694 -23.12 -41.08 -3.95
CA ILE A 694 -22.10 -40.07 -4.18
C ILE A 694 -22.79 -38.71 -4.08
N ASN A 695 -22.31 -37.87 -3.18
CA ASN A 695 -22.67 -36.46 -3.04
C ASN A 695 -21.52 -35.63 -3.65
N LEU A 696 -21.79 -34.92 -4.75
CA LEU A 696 -20.82 -34.04 -5.40
C LEU A 696 -21.53 -32.78 -5.92
N LYS A 697 -21.58 -31.74 -5.09
CA LYS A 697 -21.98 -30.41 -5.56
C LYS A 697 -20.81 -29.74 -6.26
N LYS A 698 -21.06 -29.27 -7.47
CA LYS A 698 -20.09 -28.55 -8.28
C LYS A 698 -20.10 -27.07 -7.93
N VAL A 699 -18.95 -26.44 -8.09
CA VAL A 699 -18.74 -25.00 -8.00
C VAL A 699 -18.14 -24.50 -9.31
N ALA A 700 -18.55 -23.31 -9.74
CA ALA A 700 -17.97 -22.63 -10.88
C ALA A 700 -16.78 -21.78 -10.40
N LYS A 701 -15.58 -22.09 -10.87
CA LYS A 701 -14.38 -21.31 -10.60
C LYS A 701 -14.29 -20.17 -11.61
N VAL A 702 -14.35 -18.94 -11.13
CA VAL A 702 -14.47 -17.76 -11.97
C VAL A 702 -13.38 -16.76 -11.63
N SER A 703 -12.58 -16.36 -12.62
CA SER A 703 -11.65 -15.24 -12.49
C SER A 703 -12.29 -13.96 -13.04
N VAL A 704 -12.22 -12.86 -12.29
CA VAL A 704 -12.57 -11.52 -12.78
C VAL A 704 -11.30 -10.83 -13.21
N HIS A 705 -11.26 -10.39 -14.46
CA HIS A 705 -10.18 -9.58 -15.02
C HIS A 705 -10.69 -8.16 -15.20
N THR A 706 -9.90 -7.18 -14.78
CA THR A 706 -10.28 -5.78 -14.95
C THR A 706 -9.21 -5.01 -15.68
N GLN A 707 -9.62 -4.37 -16.76
CA GLN A 707 -8.82 -3.51 -17.58
C GLN A 707 -9.18 -2.07 -17.27
N PHE A 708 -8.17 -1.30 -16.86
CA PHE A 708 -8.31 0.12 -16.59
C PHE A 708 -7.81 0.93 -17.77
N ARG A 709 -8.40 2.11 -17.95
CA ARG A 709 -7.86 3.10 -18.87
C ARG A 709 -6.56 3.68 -18.29
N ASP A 710 -5.45 3.43 -18.97
CA ASP A 710 -4.09 3.88 -18.62
C ASP A 710 -3.70 5.18 -19.36
N PHE A 711 -4.66 5.85 -20.00
CA PHE A 711 -4.42 7.09 -20.75
C PHE A 711 -5.53 8.12 -20.61
N SER A 712 -5.16 9.40 -20.70
CA SER A 712 -6.11 10.54 -20.70
C SER A 712 -5.78 11.49 -21.85
N LYS A 713 -6.81 11.93 -22.58
CA LYS A 713 -6.71 13.01 -23.57
C LYS A 713 -7.09 14.34 -22.93
N ILE A 714 -6.34 15.39 -23.23
CA ILE A 714 -6.43 16.69 -22.57
C ILE A 714 -6.22 17.79 -23.58
N ASP A 715 -7.09 18.78 -23.58
CA ASP A 715 -6.92 20.00 -24.35
C ASP A 715 -6.54 21.16 -23.42
N PHE A 716 -5.53 21.94 -23.83
CA PHE A 716 -5.11 23.14 -23.11
C PHE A 716 -4.58 24.19 -24.08
N ASN A 717 -4.62 25.45 -23.67
CA ASN A 717 -4.18 26.56 -24.51
C ASN A 717 -2.77 27.00 -24.15
N PHE A 718 -2.06 27.53 -25.15
CA PHE A 718 -0.78 28.22 -24.98
C PHE A 718 -0.82 29.61 -25.61
N THR A 719 0.07 30.48 -25.15
CA THR A 719 0.33 31.79 -25.73
C THR A 719 1.84 32.07 -25.68
N VAL A 720 2.42 32.47 -26.80
CA VAL A 720 3.83 32.89 -26.91
C VAL A 720 3.88 34.27 -27.55
N GLY A 721 4.55 35.22 -26.90
CA GLY A 721 4.75 36.58 -27.45
C GLY A 721 5.85 36.61 -28.50
N ILE A 722 5.70 37.50 -29.50
CA ILE A 722 6.73 37.83 -30.48
C ILE A 722 7.10 39.31 -30.35
N GLU A 723 8.39 39.60 -30.13
CA GLU A 723 8.91 40.97 -30.02
C GLU A 723 9.41 41.47 -31.38
N LYS A 724 8.79 42.53 -31.88
CA LYS A 724 9.22 43.25 -33.10
C LYS A 724 10.34 44.24 -32.76
N ARG A 725 11.25 44.49 -33.70
CA ARG A 725 12.43 45.34 -33.45
C ARG A 725 12.02 46.80 -33.20
N SER A 726 12.57 47.42 -32.15
CA SER A 726 12.23 48.81 -31.75
C SER A 726 13.03 49.93 -32.46
N ILE A 727 13.97 49.62 -33.35
CA ILE A 727 14.79 50.63 -34.06
C ILE A 727 14.95 50.25 -35.53
N GLN A 728 14.36 51.03 -36.44
CA GLN A 728 14.72 51.05 -37.87
C GLN A 728 15.95 51.98 -38.04
N LEU A 729 17.14 51.40 -38.15
CA LEU A 729 18.39 52.15 -38.37
C LEU A 729 18.46 52.70 -39.81
N SER A 730 18.88 53.96 -39.98
CA SER A 730 19.02 54.59 -41.30
C SER A 730 20.31 54.16 -42.04
N PRO A 731 20.34 54.25 -43.39
CA PRO A 731 21.40 53.68 -44.22
C PRO A 731 22.81 54.28 -44.00
N GLU A 732 22.93 55.52 -43.55
CA GLU A 732 24.23 56.19 -43.39
C GLU A 732 25.07 55.65 -42.21
N GLU A 733 24.46 55.24 -41.08
CA GLU A 733 25.23 54.69 -39.94
C GLU A 733 25.73 53.25 -40.20
N THR A 734 25.11 52.54 -41.14
CA THR A 734 25.50 51.18 -41.54
C THR A 734 26.85 51.18 -42.28
N LYS A 735 27.12 52.20 -43.11
CA LYS A 735 28.40 52.32 -43.85
C LYS A 735 29.62 52.58 -42.94
N SER A 736 29.45 53.42 -41.92
CA SER A 736 30.50 53.71 -40.91
C SER A 736 30.88 52.48 -40.08
N ARG A 737 29.92 51.58 -39.82
CA ARG A 737 30.15 50.32 -39.12
C ARG A 737 30.77 49.23 -40.00
N ILE A 738 30.49 49.22 -41.32
CA ILE A 738 31.12 48.30 -42.29
C ILE A 738 32.64 48.53 -42.42
N GLU A 739 33.10 49.78 -42.42
CA GLU A 739 34.54 50.09 -42.48
C GLU A 739 35.29 49.67 -41.20
N LYS A 740 34.64 49.81 -40.03
CA LYS A 740 35.18 49.29 -38.76
C LYS A 740 35.14 47.76 -38.69
N LEU A 741 34.15 47.11 -39.31
CA LEU A 741 34.05 45.65 -39.43
C LEU A 741 35.16 45.05 -40.30
N ASN A 742 35.49 45.67 -41.44
CA ASN A 742 36.55 45.19 -42.34
C ASN A 742 37.95 45.25 -41.70
N LYS A 743 38.17 46.23 -40.82
CA LYS A 743 39.42 46.34 -40.05
C LYS A 743 39.53 45.29 -38.93
N LEU A 744 38.39 44.83 -38.41
CA LEU A 744 38.28 43.72 -37.44
C LEU A 744 38.43 42.35 -38.13
N LEU A 745 37.92 42.20 -39.36
CA LEU A 745 38.04 40.98 -40.17
C LEU A 745 39.49 40.66 -40.59
N ASN A 746 40.31 41.67 -40.91
CA ASN A 746 41.72 41.46 -41.22
C ASN A 746 42.56 41.01 -40.01
N THR A 747 42.18 41.39 -38.79
CA THR A 747 42.84 40.95 -37.55
C THR A 747 42.44 39.52 -37.17
N LEU A 748 41.20 39.11 -37.47
CA LEU A 748 40.70 37.75 -37.27
C LEU A 748 41.22 36.75 -38.31
N GLY A 749 41.55 37.22 -39.53
CA GLY A 749 42.17 36.39 -40.57
C GLY A 749 43.55 35.81 -40.18
N VAL A 750 44.37 36.58 -39.46
CA VAL A 750 45.70 36.13 -39.00
C VAL A 750 45.61 35.11 -37.84
N ILE A 751 44.51 35.10 -37.09
CA ILE A 751 44.25 34.11 -36.03
C ILE A 751 43.70 32.80 -36.64
N SER A 752 43.00 32.88 -37.77
CA SER A 752 42.43 31.74 -38.49
C SER A 752 43.50 30.85 -39.16
N GLU A 753 44.60 31.42 -39.67
CA GLU A 753 45.64 30.63 -40.36
C GLU A 753 46.50 29.76 -39.41
N ASN A 754 46.55 30.05 -38.11
CA ASN A 754 47.26 29.22 -37.14
C ASN A 754 46.42 28.08 -36.52
N LEU A 755 45.09 28.08 -36.71
CA LEU A 755 44.21 27.00 -36.24
C LEU A 755 44.05 25.84 -37.24
N GLY A 756 44.49 26.02 -38.49
CA GLY A 756 44.42 25.00 -39.53
C GLY A 756 45.39 23.83 -39.37
N SER A 757 46.48 23.97 -38.58
CA SER A 757 47.43 22.87 -38.34
C SER A 757 47.08 21.99 -37.12
N THR A 758 46.22 22.48 -36.22
CA THR A 758 45.85 21.76 -34.98
C THR A 758 44.62 20.85 -35.16
N ILE A 759 43.82 21.09 -36.20
CA ILE A 759 42.62 20.28 -36.51
C ILE A 759 42.98 18.92 -37.14
N LYS A 760 44.17 18.78 -37.76
CA LYS A 760 44.64 17.50 -38.30
C LYS A 760 45.13 16.53 -37.21
N THR A 761 45.55 17.04 -36.06
CA THR A 761 45.97 16.24 -34.91
C THR A 761 44.77 15.73 -34.08
N PHE A 762 43.65 16.46 -34.07
CA PHE A 762 42.41 16.01 -33.42
C PHE A 762 41.67 14.91 -34.17
N GLN A 763 41.88 14.77 -35.50
CA GLN A 763 41.26 13.70 -36.30
C GLN A 763 41.95 12.34 -36.18
N THR A 764 43.11 12.24 -35.52
CA THR A 764 43.86 10.95 -35.39
C THR A 764 43.73 10.32 -34.01
N THR A 765 43.04 10.95 -33.05
CA THR A 765 42.90 10.43 -31.67
C THR A 765 41.45 10.08 -31.32
N CYS A 766 40.56 9.95 -32.31
CA CYS A 766 39.19 9.44 -32.12
C CYS A 766 39.07 7.91 -32.28
N GLU A 767 40.13 7.16 -31.94
CA GLU A 767 40.03 5.69 -31.81
C GLU A 767 40.41 5.12 -30.44
N ILE A 768 40.86 5.91 -29.44
CA ILE A 768 41.15 5.33 -28.12
C ILE A 768 40.74 6.30 -26.99
N THR A 769 39.89 5.80 -26.08
CA THR A 769 39.46 6.37 -24.77
C THR A 769 38.21 7.27 -24.75
N GLY A 770 37.03 6.66 -24.75
CA GLY A 770 35.80 7.30 -24.24
C GLY A 770 35.74 7.20 -22.71
N ALA A 771 35.56 8.34 -22.01
CA ALA A 771 34.80 8.46 -20.75
C ALA A 771 34.85 9.84 -20.03
N VAL A 772 35.66 10.85 -20.40
CA VAL A 772 35.95 11.97 -19.44
C VAL A 772 35.48 13.38 -19.84
N LEU A 773 34.76 13.61 -20.96
CA LEU A 773 34.48 15.00 -21.43
C LEU A 773 33.01 15.38 -21.68
N THR A 774 32.04 14.68 -21.09
CA THR A 774 30.61 15.07 -21.22
C THR A 774 30.11 15.99 -20.10
N ALA A 775 30.84 16.12 -18.98
CA ALA A 775 30.36 16.88 -17.82
C ALA A 775 30.67 18.39 -17.83
N LYS A 776 31.67 18.87 -18.59
CA LYS A 776 32.25 20.20 -18.32
C LYS A 776 31.73 21.39 -19.12
N ASN A 777 30.86 21.25 -20.12
CA ASN A 777 30.39 22.40 -20.92
C ASN A 777 28.87 22.55 -21.10
N LEU A 778 28.05 21.59 -20.63
CA LEU A 778 26.58 21.67 -20.83
C LEU A 778 25.80 22.14 -19.59
N LEU A 779 26.45 22.30 -18.43
CA LEU A 779 25.81 22.63 -17.15
C LEU A 779 26.17 24.01 -16.57
N PHE A 780 27.05 24.78 -17.21
CA PHE A 780 27.73 25.90 -16.55
C PHE A 780 27.01 27.27 -16.56
N ASN A 781 25.85 27.45 -17.22
CA ASN A 781 25.21 28.79 -17.26
C ASN A 781 23.74 28.88 -16.85
N SER A 782 22.98 27.78 -16.64
CA SER A 782 21.54 27.89 -16.31
C SER A 782 21.17 27.51 -14.87
N GLY A 783 22.00 26.70 -14.19
CA GLY A 783 21.74 26.24 -12.82
C GLY A 783 22.06 27.28 -11.75
N ILE A 784 23.25 27.88 -11.81
CA ILE A 784 23.76 28.82 -10.79
C ILE A 784 22.95 30.12 -10.79
N ASP A 785 22.61 30.67 -11.96
CA ASP A 785 21.78 31.88 -12.09
C ASP A 785 20.38 31.71 -11.46
N SER A 786 19.80 30.51 -11.55
CA SER A 786 18.49 30.21 -10.96
C SER A 786 18.54 30.14 -9.42
N ILE A 787 19.64 29.62 -8.87
CA ILE A 787 19.89 29.54 -7.42
C ILE A 787 20.23 30.94 -6.88
N ALA A 788 21.11 31.68 -7.56
CA ALA A 788 21.47 33.05 -7.22
C ALA A 788 20.23 33.96 -7.19
N ARG A 789 19.33 33.85 -8.19
CA ARG A 789 18.06 34.57 -8.20
C ARG A 789 17.16 34.19 -7.02
N LYS A 790 17.05 32.90 -6.69
CA LYS A 790 16.27 32.45 -5.52
C LYS A 790 16.84 33.04 -4.21
N THR A 791 18.16 33.13 -4.09
CA THR A 791 18.89 33.66 -2.92
C THR A 791 18.81 35.19 -2.81
N VAL A 792 18.79 35.91 -3.93
CA VAL A 792 18.60 37.38 -3.97
C VAL A 792 17.15 37.74 -3.62
N MET A 793 16.19 36.95 -4.13
CA MET A 793 14.76 37.22 -3.95
C MET A 793 14.23 36.83 -2.56
N ASN A 794 14.71 35.75 -1.95
CA ASN A 794 14.17 35.18 -0.71
C ASN A 794 15.09 35.37 0.51
N GLY A 795 14.55 35.19 1.72
CA GLY A 795 15.28 35.31 3.00
C GLY A 795 15.00 36.60 3.76
N GLU A 796 15.48 36.67 5.01
CA GLU A 796 15.44 37.89 5.82
C GLU A 796 16.27 38.97 5.11
N LYS A 797 15.63 40.05 4.65
CA LYS A 797 16.21 41.11 3.79
C LYS A 797 16.44 40.73 2.30
N GLY A 798 15.79 39.68 1.78
CA GLY A 798 15.64 39.46 0.33
C GLY A 798 14.70 40.47 -0.32
N TRP A 799 14.73 40.63 -1.65
CA TRP A 799 13.89 41.61 -2.36
C TRP A 799 12.39 41.42 -2.10
N ASN A 800 11.95 40.18 -1.85
CA ASN A 800 10.57 39.91 -1.43
C ASN A 800 10.21 40.54 -0.08
N SER A 801 11.15 40.57 0.87
CA SER A 801 10.96 41.15 2.20
C SER A 801 11.18 42.67 2.19
N GLN A 802 12.18 43.16 1.46
CA GLN A 802 12.45 44.60 1.32
C GLN A 802 11.27 45.33 0.66
N CYS A 803 10.72 44.78 -0.43
CA CYS A 803 9.56 45.37 -1.08
C CYS A 803 8.29 45.30 -0.23
N GLU A 804 8.18 44.31 0.67
CA GLU A 804 7.10 44.25 1.66
C GLU A 804 7.24 45.35 2.72
N SER A 805 8.47 45.59 3.22
CA SER A 805 8.75 46.67 4.18
C SER A 805 8.57 48.06 3.57
N LEU A 806 8.96 48.29 2.31
CA LEU A 806 8.79 49.56 1.60
C LEU A 806 7.33 49.86 1.22
N ARG A 807 6.49 48.80 1.11
CA ARG A 807 5.04 48.91 0.95
C ARG A 807 4.36 49.37 2.25
N VAL A 808 4.71 48.75 3.38
CA VAL A 808 4.01 48.96 4.67
C VAL A 808 4.57 50.17 5.45
N GLY A 809 5.89 50.35 5.46
CA GLY A 809 6.58 51.35 6.28
C GLY A 809 6.65 52.75 5.66
N THR A 810 7.25 52.88 4.47
CA THR A 810 7.51 54.17 3.81
C THR A 810 6.43 54.57 2.80
N LYS A 811 5.49 53.66 2.46
CA LYS A 811 4.44 53.81 1.43
C LYS A 811 4.97 54.27 0.06
N THR A 812 6.21 53.94 -0.27
CA THR A 812 6.86 54.37 -1.52
C THR A 812 6.28 53.65 -2.74
N TYR A 813 5.78 52.43 -2.55
CA TYR A 813 5.19 51.60 -3.61
C TYR A 813 3.79 51.13 -3.23
N SER A 814 2.89 51.07 -4.22
CA SER A 814 1.48 50.70 -4.00
C SER A 814 1.27 49.19 -3.87
N THR A 815 2.10 48.39 -4.56
CA THR A 815 2.10 46.93 -4.50
C THR A 815 3.53 46.40 -4.45
N LYS A 816 3.68 45.18 -3.92
CA LYS A 816 4.96 44.47 -3.91
C LYS A 816 5.49 44.25 -5.34
N ASP A 817 4.60 43.92 -6.27
CA ASP A 817 4.95 43.65 -7.67
C ASP A 817 5.49 44.90 -8.37
N GLN A 818 4.93 46.08 -8.07
CA GLN A 818 5.45 47.35 -8.57
C GLN A 818 6.88 47.62 -8.06
N CYS A 819 7.14 47.38 -6.77
CA CYS A 819 8.48 47.54 -6.19
C CYS A 819 9.52 46.61 -6.84
N LEU A 820 9.16 45.35 -7.07
CA LEU A 820 10.04 44.37 -7.71
C LEU A 820 10.30 44.72 -9.19
N PHE A 821 9.29 45.19 -9.90
CA PHE A 821 9.41 45.61 -11.29
C PHE A 821 10.31 46.85 -11.45
N ASP A 822 10.08 47.89 -10.64
CA ASP A 822 10.82 49.15 -10.68
C ASP A 822 12.29 49.00 -10.26
N ASN A 823 12.63 47.92 -9.53
CA ASN A 823 14.01 47.61 -9.12
C ASN A 823 14.60 46.39 -9.85
N SER A 824 13.97 45.93 -10.93
CA SER A 824 14.41 44.76 -11.70
C SER A 824 15.86 44.82 -12.18
N ASP A 825 16.33 45.99 -12.63
CA ASP A 825 17.74 46.19 -13.04
C ASP A 825 18.73 46.00 -11.88
N LYS A 826 18.36 46.42 -10.67
CA LYS A 826 19.18 46.22 -9.46
C LYS A 826 19.16 44.76 -9.02
N ILE A 827 17.98 44.13 -9.07
CA ILE A 827 17.81 42.71 -8.78
C ILE A 827 18.70 41.90 -9.73
N GLU A 828 18.65 42.16 -11.03
CA GLU A 828 19.44 41.43 -12.03
C GLU A 828 20.95 41.65 -11.84
N ALA A 829 21.36 42.87 -11.51
CA ALA A 829 22.76 43.16 -11.16
C ALA A 829 23.21 42.38 -9.92
N GLU A 830 22.38 42.29 -8.87
CA GLU A 830 22.66 41.50 -7.68
C GLU A 830 22.68 39.98 -7.98
N VAL A 831 21.76 39.47 -8.80
CA VAL A 831 21.75 38.06 -9.23
C VAL A 831 23.06 37.72 -9.92
N LYS A 832 23.54 38.59 -10.81
CA LYS A 832 24.80 38.40 -11.50
C LYS A 832 25.99 38.40 -10.54
N GLN A 833 26.03 39.34 -9.59
CA GLN A 833 27.10 39.41 -8.59
C GLN A 833 27.16 38.14 -7.72
N VAL A 834 25.99 37.66 -7.27
CA VAL A 834 25.88 36.43 -6.47
C VAL A 834 26.24 35.20 -7.29
N SER A 835 25.80 35.13 -8.55
CA SER A 835 26.10 34.01 -9.45
C SER A 835 27.60 33.89 -9.75
N GLU A 836 28.26 35.01 -10.05
CA GLU A 836 29.71 35.05 -10.30
C GLU A 836 30.53 34.55 -9.08
N GLU A 837 30.11 34.91 -7.86
CA GLU A 837 30.80 34.45 -6.65
C GLU A 837 30.46 32.99 -6.30
N MET A 838 29.24 32.53 -6.54
CA MET A 838 28.86 31.10 -6.40
C MET A 838 29.62 30.19 -7.38
N ASP A 839 29.84 30.65 -8.61
CA ASP A 839 30.66 29.93 -9.60
C ASP A 839 32.13 29.85 -9.14
N ARG A 840 32.66 30.94 -8.56
CA ARG A 840 33.99 30.96 -7.97
C ARG A 840 34.11 30.00 -6.77
N GLN A 841 33.13 29.98 -5.87
CA GLN A 841 33.09 29.04 -4.76
C GLN A 841 33.06 27.60 -5.25
N THR A 842 32.22 27.30 -6.25
CA THR A 842 32.10 25.95 -6.82
C THR A 842 33.44 25.46 -7.38
N LYS A 843 34.17 26.31 -8.10
CA LYS A 843 35.51 26.00 -8.62
C LYS A 843 36.56 25.78 -7.52
N ALA A 844 36.51 26.57 -6.44
CA ALA A 844 37.38 26.37 -5.29
C ALA A 844 37.06 25.03 -4.59
N PHE A 845 35.77 24.69 -4.51
CA PHE A 845 35.27 23.46 -3.91
C PHE A 845 35.67 22.20 -4.69
N GLU A 846 35.65 22.26 -6.03
CA GLU A 846 36.17 21.18 -6.90
C GLU A 846 37.65 20.86 -6.58
N THR A 847 38.44 21.88 -6.25
CA THR A 847 39.86 21.71 -5.90
C THR A 847 40.02 21.02 -4.55
N LEU A 848 39.20 21.36 -3.55
CA LEU A 848 39.24 20.73 -2.22
C LEU A 848 38.67 19.30 -2.22
N GLN A 849 37.68 19.00 -3.08
CA GLN A 849 37.12 17.64 -3.25
C GLN A 849 38.12 16.64 -3.84
N SER A 850 39.14 17.14 -4.55
CA SER A 850 40.22 16.30 -5.09
C SER A 850 41.26 15.86 -4.05
N ILE A 851 41.15 16.35 -2.80
CA ILE A 851 42.04 15.97 -1.70
C ILE A 851 41.68 14.56 -1.20
N ASP A 852 42.69 13.69 -1.10
CA ASP A 852 42.52 12.31 -0.66
C ASP A 852 41.80 12.20 0.69
N GLY A 853 40.79 11.33 0.80
CA GLY A 853 39.95 11.14 1.99
C GLY A 853 38.79 12.12 2.18
N VAL A 854 38.70 13.21 1.39
CA VAL A 854 37.50 14.08 1.35
C VAL A 854 36.36 13.39 0.62
N THR A 855 36.71 12.66 -0.44
CA THR A 855 35.78 11.92 -1.28
C THR A 855 36.01 10.43 -1.03
N THR A 856 35.00 9.76 -0.48
CA THR A 856 35.06 8.31 -0.22
C THR A 856 34.20 7.58 -1.25
N SER A 857 34.83 6.69 -2.02
CA SER A 857 34.16 5.80 -2.95
C SER A 857 33.44 4.70 -2.16
N GLY A 858 32.12 4.59 -2.30
CA GLY A 858 31.34 3.53 -1.65
C GLY A 858 29.94 3.90 -1.14
N GLY A 859 29.32 5.00 -1.61
CA GLY A 859 27.89 5.22 -1.37
C GLY A 859 27.03 4.16 -2.05
N LEU A 860 25.80 3.94 -1.55
CA LEU A 860 24.80 3.10 -2.22
C LEU A 860 24.68 3.57 -3.68
N PHE A 861 24.90 2.66 -4.64
CA PHE A 861 25.00 2.89 -6.09
C PHE A 861 26.32 3.48 -6.64
N GLY A 862 27.42 3.45 -5.88
CA GLY A 862 28.76 3.76 -6.41
C GLY A 862 29.00 5.25 -6.67
N GLN A 863 28.24 6.14 -6.03
CA GLN A 863 28.56 7.57 -6.02
C GLN A 863 29.55 7.92 -4.92
N ASP A 864 30.44 8.85 -5.26
CA ASP A 864 31.45 9.44 -4.39
C ASP A 864 30.78 10.26 -3.28
N LYS A 865 30.97 9.85 -2.02
CA LYS A 865 30.42 10.55 -0.85
C LYS A 865 31.44 11.55 -0.31
N VAL A 866 31.08 12.84 -0.29
CA VAL A 866 31.90 13.90 0.31
C VAL A 866 31.73 13.87 1.83
N ASN A 867 32.81 13.61 2.55
CA ASN A 867 32.85 13.71 4.00
C ASN A 867 33.02 15.18 4.40
N GLN A 868 31.92 15.83 4.80
CA GLN A 868 31.86 17.26 5.12
C GLN A 868 32.78 17.66 6.28
N ASN A 869 32.95 16.80 7.28
CA ASN A 869 33.87 17.06 8.41
C ASN A 869 35.32 17.02 7.94
N VAL A 870 35.69 16.00 7.15
CA VAL A 870 37.04 15.89 6.59
C VAL A 870 37.35 17.02 5.60
N LEU A 871 36.35 17.47 4.82
CA LEU A 871 36.49 18.65 3.96
C LEU A 871 36.80 19.92 4.76
N MET A 872 36.08 20.13 5.87
CA MET A 872 36.31 21.27 6.77
C MET A 872 37.72 21.24 7.37
N GLU A 873 38.18 20.07 7.82
CA GLU A 873 39.52 19.85 8.37
C GLU A 873 40.63 20.03 7.34
N LYS A 874 40.39 19.65 6.08
CA LYS A 874 41.43 19.63 5.02
C LYS A 874 41.53 20.91 4.20
N GLY A 875 40.87 22.00 4.61
CA GLY A 875 41.16 23.34 4.10
C GLY A 875 39.96 24.26 3.94
N TYR A 876 38.72 23.74 3.95
CA TYR A 876 37.56 24.61 3.74
C TYR A 876 37.33 25.56 4.94
N ALA A 877 37.60 25.12 6.17
CA ALA A 877 37.54 25.99 7.34
C ALA A 877 38.53 27.18 7.23
N ASP A 878 39.73 26.94 6.71
CA ASP A 878 40.74 27.98 6.53
C ASP A 878 40.38 28.95 5.39
N GLN A 879 39.72 28.45 4.34
CA GLN A 879 39.16 29.28 3.27
C GLN A 879 38.09 30.24 3.82
N ILE A 880 37.17 29.74 4.66
CA ILE A 880 36.16 30.57 5.33
C ILE A 880 36.84 31.60 6.25
N LYS A 881 37.79 31.19 7.10
CA LYS A 881 38.53 32.10 7.97
C LYS A 881 39.26 33.19 7.17
N THR A 882 39.80 32.82 6.00
CA THR A 882 40.46 33.77 5.09
C THR A 882 39.47 34.78 4.51
N SER A 883 38.26 34.35 4.12
CA SER A 883 37.21 35.26 3.63
C SER A 883 36.75 36.28 4.68
N LEU A 884 36.85 35.91 5.96
CA LEU A 884 36.49 36.77 7.10
C LEU A 884 37.63 37.72 7.52
N ASN A 885 38.83 37.56 6.97
CA ASN A 885 39.95 38.46 7.24
C ASN A 885 39.65 39.86 6.67
N GLY A 886 39.69 40.87 7.54
CA GLY A 886 39.36 42.26 7.18
C GLY A 886 38.12 42.80 7.90
N LEU A 887 37.41 41.98 8.68
CA LEU A 887 36.40 42.45 9.63
C LEU A 887 37.05 42.89 10.95
N ASP A 888 36.46 43.90 11.59
CA ASP A 888 36.87 44.34 12.93
C ASP A 888 36.75 43.21 13.95
N SER A 889 37.64 43.18 14.95
CA SER A 889 37.62 42.17 16.03
C SER A 889 36.27 42.09 16.76
N THR A 890 35.55 43.21 16.78
CA THR A 890 34.16 43.29 17.23
C THR A 890 33.33 43.79 16.05
N PHE A 891 32.74 42.88 15.31
CA PHE A 891 31.92 43.21 14.15
C PHE A 891 30.57 43.75 14.63
N LYS A 892 30.34 45.05 14.42
CA LYS A 892 29.14 45.76 14.87
C LYS A 892 27.98 45.51 13.92
N ASN A 893 26.76 45.47 14.47
CA ASN A 893 25.55 45.37 13.67
C ASN A 893 25.45 46.53 12.66
N PRO A 894 25.48 46.25 11.34
CA PRO A 894 25.43 47.30 10.31
C PRO A 894 24.10 48.07 10.27
N ASP A 895 23.05 47.59 10.94
CA ASP A 895 21.76 48.28 11.09
C ASP A 895 21.70 49.25 12.28
N GLY A 896 22.80 49.40 13.05
CA GLY A 896 22.87 50.34 14.17
C GLY A 896 22.32 49.83 15.51
N GLY A 897 22.07 48.52 15.61
CA GLY A 897 21.71 47.85 16.87
C GLY A 897 22.89 47.73 17.86
N VAL A 898 22.58 47.35 19.11
CA VAL A 898 23.59 47.16 20.17
C VAL A 898 24.32 45.81 20.07
N GLU A 899 23.83 44.91 19.21
CA GLU A 899 24.40 43.58 19.03
C GLU A 899 25.78 43.66 18.37
N THR A 900 26.70 42.83 18.84
CA THR A 900 28.05 42.71 18.29
C THR A 900 28.45 41.25 18.17
N VAL A 901 29.29 40.96 17.17
CA VAL A 901 29.89 39.65 16.95
C VAL A 901 31.37 39.71 17.35
N ASP A 902 31.78 38.80 18.24
CA ASP A 902 33.15 38.56 18.65
C ASP A 902 33.84 37.70 17.58
N MET A 903 34.64 38.35 16.72
CA MET A 903 35.27 37.67 15.59
C MET A 903 36.32 36.63 16.01
N PRO A 904 37.20 36.88 17.01
CA PRO A 904 38.07 35.83 17.54
C PRO A 904 37.33 34.56 17.97
N LYS A 905 36.18 34.73 18.64
CA LYS A 905 35.32 33.61 19.06
C LYS A 905 34.75 32.86 17.85
N ILE A 906 34.29 33.58 16.83
CA ILE A 906 33.78 32.97 15.61
C ILE A 906 34.88 32.23 14.84
N LEU A 907 36.05 32.84 14.65
CA LEU A 907 37.17 32.22 13.92
C LEU A 907 37.63 30.91 14.59
N ASN A 908 37.58 30.83 15.92
CA ASN A 908 37.84 29.58 16.66
C ASN A 908 36.71 28.56 16.55
N SER A 909 35.47 29.01 16.29
CA SER A 909 34.29 28.14 16.17
C SER A 909 34.16 27.51 14.78
N ILE A 910 34.73 28.10 13.72
CA ILE A 910 34.67 27.54 12.36
C ILE A 910 35.64 26.34 12.24
N THR A 911 35.16 25.14 12.59
CA THR A 911 35.86 23.85 12.53
C THR A 911 34.91 22.71 12.12
N GLY A 912 35.46 21.58 11.65
CA GLY A 912 34.64 20.39 11.32
C GLY A 912 33.81 19.87 12.50
N ASP A 913 34.38 19.86 13.71
CA ASP A 913 33.72 19.34 14.92
C ASP A 913 32.47 20.11 15.36
N ASN A 914 32.36 21.38 14.93
CA ASN A 914 31.24 22.27 15.23
C ASN A 914 30.16 22.25 14.15
N LEU A 915 30.39 21.54 13.03
CA LEU A 915 29.42 21.36 11.96
C LEU A 915 28.22 20.55 12.46
N GLY A 916 27.00 21.05 12.22
CA GLY A 916 25.76 20.48 12.75
C GLY A 916 25.47 20.81 14.23
N LYS A 917 26.44 21.37 14.96
CA LYS A 917 26.27 21.80 16.36
C LYS A 917 26.07 23.31 16.48
N LEU A 918 26.98 24.09 15.89
CA LEU A 918 26.97 25.56 15.96
C LEU A 918 26.46 26.18 14.66
N TYR A 919 26.69 25.53 13.53
CA TYR A 919 26.26 25.96 12.20
C TYR A 919 26.16 24.76 11.25
N SER A 920 25.29 24.87 10.26
CA SER A 920 25.14 23.85 9.21
C SER A 920 26.18 24.00 8.10
N PHE A 921 26.31 22.97 7.26
CA PHE A 921 27.18 23.04 6.09
C PHE A 921 26.73 24.12 5.10
N GLU A 922 25.43 24.38 5.00
CA GLU A 922 24.88 25.47 4.19
C GLU A 922 25.22 26.84 4.77
N ASP A 923 25.16 27.02 6.10
CA ASP A 923 25.59 28.25 6.76
C ASP A 923 27.07 28.56 6.48
N ALA A 924 27.93 27.54 6.47
CA ALA A 924 29.35 27.70 6.15
C ALA A 924 29.58 28.25 4.72
N LYS A 925 28.83 27.73 3.73
CA LYS A 925 28.87 28.24 2.34
C LYS A 925 28.37 29.67 2.22
N GLN A 926 27.29 30.00 2.93
CA GLN A 926 26.73 31.34 2.93
C GLN A 926 27.62 32.36 3.66
N ILE A 927 28.28 31.96 4.74
CA ILE A 927 29.25 32.81 5.45
C ILE A 927 30.38 33.20 4.50
N GLU A 928 30.99 32.22 3.81
CA GLU A 928 32.03 32.52 2.82
C GLU A 928 31.50 33.44 1.70
N LEU A 929 30.29 33.16 1.20
CA LEU A 929 29.69 33.88 0.07
C LEU A 929 29.51 35.35 0.41
N TYR A 930 28.88 35.62 1.55
CA TYR A 930 28.60 37.00 1.97
C TYR A 930 29.85 37.70 2.50
N ALA A 931 30.84 36.99 3.04
CA ALA A 931 32.14 37.56 3.39
C ALA A 931 32.89 38.06 2.15
N ASN A 932 32.97 37.25 1.09
CA ASN A 932 33.59 37.63 -0.17
C ASN A 932 32.83 38.77 -0.86
N LEU A 933 31.49 38.71 -0.91
CA LEU A 933 30.66 39.77 -1.49
C LEU A 933 30.78 41.08 -0.70
N ALA A 934 30.77 41.04 0.64
CA ALA A 934 30.94 42.22 1.48
C ALA A 934 32.33 42.87 1.34
N SER A 935 33.35 42.07 1.04
CA SER A 935 34.71 42.54 0.75
C SER A 935 34.82 43.15 -0.65
N LYS A 936 34.21 42.50 -1.66
CA LYS A 936 34.23 42.93 -3.07
C LYS A 936 33.35 44.16 -3.34
N TYR A 937 32.24 44.29 -2.60
CA TYR A 937 31.27 45.38 -2.74
C TYR A 937 31.06 46.09 -1.38
N PRO A 938 32.07 46.81 -0.86
CA PRO A 938 32.01 47.38 0.49
C PRO A 938 30.96 48.48 0.69
N GLU A 939 30.55 49.12 -0.41
CA GLU A 939 29.49 50.15 -0.48
C GLU A 939 28.08 49.56 -0.35
N ASP A 940 27.91 48.26 -0.65
CA ASP A 940 26.62 47.58 -0.49
C ASP A 940 26.51 46.99 0.92
N SER A 941 25.77 47.71 1.78
CA SER A 941 25.53 47.28 3.15
C SER A 941 24.75 45.95 3.27
N THR A 942 24.07 45.50 2.20
CA THR A 942 23.23 44.30 2.20
C THR A 942 24.04 43.05 2.51
N TYR A 943 25.23 42.91 1.91
CA TYR A 943 26.10 41.74 2.13
C TYR A 943 26.68 41.72 3.55
N LYS A 944 27.11 42.88 4.07
CA LYS A 944 27.57 43.02 5.47
C LYS A 944 26.46 42.68 6.46
N LYS A 945 25.21 43.05 6.17
CA LYS A 945 24.04 42.72 7.00
C LYS A 945 23.73 41.24 7.02
N ARG A 946 23.72 40.58 5.85
CA ARG A 946 23.49 39.12 5.74
C ARG A 946 24.59 38.33 6.43
N LEU A 947 25.84 38.74 6.25
CA LEU A 947 26.99 38.17 6.96
C LEU A 947 26.86 38.32 8.47
N PHE A 948 26.47 39.51 8.97
CA PHE A 948 26.26 39.74 10.40
C PHE A 948 25.22 38.79 10.99
N THR A 949 24.07 38.60 10.32
CA THR A 949 23.02 37.68 10.79
C THR A 949 23.53 36.25 10.94
N LEU A 950 24.27 35.75 9.95
CA LEU A 950 24.83 34.39 9.99
C LEU A 950 25.84 34.24 11.14
N LEU A 951 26.80 35.16 11.26
CA LEU A 951 27.83 35.10 12.30
C LEU A 951 27.24 35.28 13.71
N TYR A 952 26.23 36.14 13.86
CA TYR A 952 25.52 36.31 15.12
C TYR A 952 24.71 35.05 15.51
N GLY A 953 24.14 34.35 14.53
CA GLY A 953 23.52 33.04 14.73
C GLY A 953 24.51 32.01 15.30
N VAL A 954 25.70 31.90 14.70
CA VAL A 954 26.77 31.02 15.21
C VAL A 954 27.18 31.39 16.63
N GLN A 955 27.36 32.69 16.92
CA GLN A 955 27.70 33.16 18.26
C GLN A 955 26.63 32.80 19.30
N LYS A 956 25.35 32.98 18.97
CA LYS A 956 24.23 32.66 19.85
C LYS A 956 24.14 31.17 20.13
N ASN A 957 24.37 30.34 19.11
CA ASN A 957 24.42 28.89 19.28
C ASN A 957 25.57 28.48 20.21
N TYR A 958 26.76 29.07 20.03
CA TYR A 958 27.88 28.86 20.93
C TYR A 958 27.53 29.23 22.39
N ASP A 959 26.92 30.39 22.61
CA ASP A 959 26.54 30.84 23.95
C ASP A 959 25.49 29.95 24.60
N ASN A 960 24.55 29.43 23.81
CA ASN A 960 23.55 28.47 24.28
C ASN A 960 24.19 27.14 24.63
N THR A 961 25.10 26.61 23.79
CA THR A 961 25.83 25.37 24.09
C THR A 961 26.65 25.51 25.36
N LEU A 962 27.35 26.63 25.57
CA LEU A 962 28.11 26.89 26.79
C LEU A 962 27.21 26.86 28.04
N ARG A 963 26.04 27.51 27.98
CA ARG A 963 25.05 27.50 29.09
C ARG A 963 24.53 26.10 29.39
N ILE A 964 24.27 25.29 28.36
CA ILE A 964 23.82 23.90 28.52
C ILE A 964 24.92 23.05 29.15
N VAL A 965 26.17 23.20 28.72
CA VAL A 965 27.33 22.50 29.29
C VAL A 965 27.57 22.92 30.74
N GLU A 966 27.47 24.20 31.07
CA GLU A 966 27.60 24.70 32.45
C GLU A 966 26.47 24.19 33.35
N ALA A 967 25.23 24.14 32.85
CA ALA A 967 24.09 23.55 33.55
C ALA A 967 24.28 22.03 33.77
N ALA A 968 24.72 21.31 32.74
CA ALA A 968 24.99 19.87 32.83
C ALA A 968 26.13 19.54 33.82
N LYS A 969 27.18 20.37 33.86
CA LYS A 969 28.28 20.24 34.84
C LYS A 969 27.80 20.47 36.27
N LYS A 970 26.84 21.37 36.47
CA LYS A 970 26.19 21.59 37.78
C LYS A 970 25.38 20.36 38.24
N ASP A 971 24.83 19.61 37.30
CA ASP A 971 24.00 18.42 37.55
C ASP A 971 24.80 17.10 37.45
N SER A 972 26.14 17.16 37.39
CA SER A 972 27.04 16.00 37.27
C SER A 972 26.82 15.12 36.03
N ILE A 973 26.28 15.69 34.95
CA ILE A 973 26.07 15.01 33.67
C ILE A 973 27.34 15.15 32.82
N SER A 974 27.81 14.06 32.22
CA SER A 974 28.99 14.06 31.35
C SER A 974 28.70 14.81 30.06
N GLU A 975 29.68 15.58 29.57
CA GLU A 975 29.58 16.39 28.35
C GLU A 975 29.29 15.54 27.10
N GLY A 976 29.64 14.24 27.13
CA GLY A 976 29.36 13.27 26.07
C GLY A 976 27.94 12.69 26.07
N ASP A 977 27.17 12.88 27.14
CA ASP A 977 25.80 12.38 27.28
C ASP A 977 24.74 13.41 26.83
N ILE A 978 25.19 14.60 26.42
CA ILE A 978 24.33 15.69 25.96
C ILE A 978 24.12 15.53 24.45
N SER A 979 23.07 14.84 24.02
CA SER A 979 22.66 14.82 22.62
C SER A 979 22.01 16.16 22.26
N VAL A 980 22.72 17.02 21.55
CA VAL A 980 22.15 18.23 20.96
C VAL A 980 21.23 17.80 19.81
N LEU A 981 19.94 18.13 19.92
CA LEU A 981 18.95 17.96 18.86
C LEU A 981 19.48 18.62 17.58
N GLU A 982 19.53 17.87 16.48
CA GLU A 982 19.80 18.43 15.15
C GLU A 982 18.80 19.56 14.88
N VAL A 983 19.32 20.74 14.57
CA VAL A 983 18.52 21.91 14.23
C VAL A 983 17.96 21.70 12.82
N GLY A 984 16.64 21.51 12.73
CA GLY A 984 15.87 21.62 11.50
C GLY A 984 15.52 23.07 11.18
#